data_AF-A0A562T380-F1
#
_entry.id   AF-A0A562T380-F1
#
_cell.length_a   1.000
_cell.length_b   1.000
_cell.length_c   1.000
_cell.angle_alpha   90.00
_cell.angle_beta   90.00
_cell.angle_gamma   90.00
#
_symmetry.space_group_name_H-M   'P 1'
#
loop_
_entity.id
_entity.type
_entity.pdbx_description
1 polymer ?
#
loop_
_entity_poly.entity_id
_entity_poly.type
_entity_poly.pdbx_seq_one_letter_code
_entity_poly.pdbx_strand_id
1 'polypeptide(L)'
;MRIFTPFICLCLLAVTIVKAGPADEFAQAMKQSRAMALTADGRQAPATVQVTRTWNGPFCNTRITNTGNTPVRLKEVVLAQAGGILAPATRFYGEGFQMLSQTTGTLEKPQPLGRYTDAGHYKLPQPAGYLAVYNLLRLYPAGEPELLLGFTSCRRFAGKFYLNADTIKVVMDLENLEMQPGAVFQLEEWALLQGRDGNALLEQFAGRIGQHHPRLAFSHPPTGWCSWYCFGPRVTAQNIYDNLDYIKDHVPALRYIQVDDGYQPHMGDWLSVGKSFGGNVQQVLQTIRSKGFEPAIWVAPFICDSNSTVYKEHPDWLVKDADGKPLRSDRVTFGGWRLKPWYVLDGTHPAVQRHLEEMFRIMRRQWGCTYFKLDANFWGAIHGGYFYDKQATRIEAYRRGMQAILKGTGDAFILGCNHPLWPSLGLVHGSRSSMDIKRQWSTFAGTGRENLYRAWQNGRLWWNDPDCLLLTGKMPDNEFRFHAALIYATGGMLLSGDDLTTISPERLNVLKKAVPPTAQAATFEDDKFEVGRMHTSRGRYLVLLNWDSTARRISARLDTPCEVVDYWTGKRLGRFSGEYSVTLQGHDGAVVELKPEKTWLQQIIKDRKKDILARAAWAMQQQPETVTAHRCDRSAGGLHDFYSEGDYWWPNPAHPDSPYVQRDGQTNPDNFVAHRRAMVRFSRVMGALAAAYVASRDETYLRKALEHARAWFVDTATMMNPDLQYAQAIKGRVSGRGIGIIDTIHFLEVVQALRIMEKAGALPPADLQAIRSWFAAYLRWMTTHPYGLDEMKAANNHGTCWVMQVAILARFLNDRHWIDFCVERYKTVLLPDQMAADGSFPRELRRTKPYGYSLFNLDAMTMVCQVLSDEDHNLWDYALPDGRSIRKGMAFLYSYVQDKNRWPFAKDVMYWNNWPVAQPFLLFGAVAYNNRDYYRLWQRLDHDPQVEEVLRNLPVRNPVIWLE
;
A
#
# COMPACT_ATOMS: atom_id res chain seq x y z
N MET A 1 4.43 23.06 64.57
CA MET A 1 2.98 22.81 64.49
C MET A 1 2.31 24.02 63.85
N ARG A 2 2.17 24.03 62.51
CA ARG A 2 1.28 24.92 61.74
C ARG A 2 0.95 24.19 60.44
N ILE A 3 -0.34 24.00 60.22
CA ILE A 3 -0.96 23.21 59.16
C ILE A 3 -1.09 24.10 57.91
N PHE A 4 -0.65 23.60 56.76
CA PHE A 4 -0.96 24.17 55.45
C PHE A 4 -1.77 23.15 54.64
N THR A 5 -2.97 23.57 54.26
CA THR A 5 -3.97 22.86 53.45
C THR A 5 -3.54 22.87 51.97
N PRO A 6 -3.62 21.75 51.21
CA PRO A 6 -3.39 21.79 49.78
C PRO A 6 -4.69 22.02 49.00
N PHE A 7 -4.64 22.96 48.05
CA PHE A 7 -5.64 23.17 47.02
C PHE A 7 -5.68 21.96 46.08
N ILE A 8 -6.85 21.32 45.96
CA ILE A 8 -7.14 20.33 44.91
C ILE A 8 -7.76 21.08 43.73
N CYS A 9 -7.04 21.13 42.62
CA CYS A 9 -7.52 21.67 41.36
C CYS A 9 -8.40 20.62 40.68
N LEU A 10 -9.72 20.84 40.67
CA LEU A 10 -10.69 20.02 39.95
C LEU A 10 -10.61 20.38 38.45
N CYS A 11 -9.95 19.55 37.65
CA CYS A 11 -10.08 19.61 36.18
C CYS A 11 -11.42 18.98 35.78
N LEU A 12 -12.43 19.81 35.55
CA LEU A 12 -13.65 19.45 34.83
C LEU A 12 -13.28 19.15 33.37
N LEU A 13 -13.12 17.87 33.03
CA LEU A 13 -13.20 17.39 31.65
C LEU A 13 -14.65 17.60 31.17
N ALA A 14 -14.86 18.67 30.40
CA ALA A 14 -16.06 18.82 29.59
C ALA A 14 -16.05 17.70 28.53
N VAL A 15 -16.71 16.58 28.84
CA VAL A 15 -17.12 15.61 27.83
C VAL A 15 -18.20 16.29 27.01
N THR A 16 -17.81 16.87 25.87
CA THR A 16 -18.76 17.21 24.82
C THR A 16 -19.40 15.90 24.36
N ILE A 17 -20.62 15.64 24.82
CA ILE A 17 -21.48 14.61 24.26
C ILE A 17 -21.77 15.07 22.82
N VAL A 18 -20.99 14.60 21.86
CA VAL A 18 -21.31 14.70 20.45
C VAL A 18 -22.62 13.94 20.27
N LYS A 19 -23.70 14.65 19.90
CA LYS A 19 -24.95 13.99 19.52
C LYS A 19 -24.65 13.03 18.37
N ALA A 20 -25.09 11.78 18.52
CA ALA A 20 -25.04 10.76 17.48
C ALA A 20 -25.72 11.29 16.21
N GLY A 21 -25.06 11.16 15.05
CA GLY A 21 -25.66 11.52 13.76
C GLY A 21 -26.64 10.45 13.26
N PRO A 22 -27.44 10.71 12.22
CA PRO A 22 -28.39 9.73 11.66
C PRO A 22 -27.76 8.38 11.29
N ALA A 23 -26.48 8.34 10.92
CA ALA A 23 -25.78 7.09 10.63
C ALA A 23 -25.58 6.22 11.89
N ASP A 24 -25.23 6.85 13.02
CA ASP A 24 -25.08 6.17 14.31
C ASP A 24 -26.43 5.68 14.84
N GLU A 25 -27.47 6.54 14.76
CA GLU A 25 -28.83 6.20 15.16
C GLU A 25 -29.37 5.01 14.34
N PHE A 26 -29.16 5.02 13.03
CA PHE A 26 -29.54 3.93 12.15
C PHE A 26 -28.82 2.63 12.53
N ALA A 27 -27.51 2.72 12.80
CA ALA A 27 -26.73 1.55 13.17
C ALA A 27 -27.17 0.93 14.50
N GLN A 28 -27.48 1.78 15.49
CA GLN A 28 -28.03 1.35 16.77
C GLN A 28 -29.43 0.72 16.61
N ALA A 29 -30.31 1.36 15.84
CA ALA A 29 -31.65 0.84 15.57
C ALA A 29 -31.60 -0.54 14.92
N MET A 30 -30.71 -0.75 13.94
CA MET A 30 -30.51 -2.06 13.32
C MET A 30 -30.08 -3.12 14.34
N LYS A 31 -29.10 -2.81 15.19
CA LYS A 31 -28.60 -3.76 16.22
C LYS A 31 -29.66 -4.10 17.27
N GLN A 32 -30.49 -3.14 17.66
CA GLN A 32 -31.51 -3.28 18.71
C GLN A 32 -32.85 -3.84 18.21
N SER A 33 -33.17 -3.69 16.91
CA SER A 33 -34.43 -4.15 16.31
C SER A 33 -34.70 -5.63 16.58
N ARG A 34 -35.95 -6.04 16.80
CA ARG A 34 -36.29 -7.46 17.03
C ARG A 34 -36.31 -8.23 15.72
N ALA A 35 -35.66 -9.39 15.69
CA ALA A 35 -35.72 -10.31 14.55
C ALA A 35 -37.07 -11.04 14.49
N MET A 36 -37.55 -11.35 13.28
CA MET A 36 -38.86 -11.97 13.05
C MET A 36 -38.78 -13.02 11.93
N ALA A 37 -39.24 -14.24 12.22
CA ALA A 37 -39.38 -15.30 11.22
C ALA A 37 -40.78 -15.29 10.61
N LEU A 38 -40.87 -15.54 9.30
CA LEU A 38 -42.13 -15.63 8.55
C LEU A 38 -42.34 -17.04 8.00
N THR A 39 -43.56 -17.54 8.09
CA THR A 39 -43.98 -18.83 7.53
C THR A 39 -44.18 -18.74 6.02
N ALA A 40 -44.27 -19.91 5.37
CA ALA A 40 -44.48 -20.01 3.92
C ALA A 40 -45.72 -19.25 3.40
N ASP A 41 -46.77 -19.13 4.21
CA ASP A 41 -47.98 -18.35 3.92
C ASP A 41 -47.86 -16.84 4.24
N GLY A 42 -46.68 -16.38 4.67
CA GLY A 42 -46.37 -14.98 4.95
C GLY A 42 -46.79 -14.48 6.33
N ARG A 43 -47.25 -15.36 7.22
CA ARG A 43 -47.59 -15.01 8.61
C ARG A 43 -46.34 -15.01 9.50
N GLN A 44 -46.43 -14.38 10.66
CA GLN A 44 -45.37 -14.50 11.66
C GLN A 44 -45.30 -15.93 12.19
N ALA A 45 -44.09 -16.49 12.27
CA ALA A 45 -43.89 -17.83 12.81
C ALA A 45 -44.25 -17.90 14.31
N PRO A 46 -44.67 -19.07 14.82
CA PRO A 46 -44.95 -19.27 16.23
C PRO A 46 -43.77 -18.85 17.11
N ALA A 47 -44.03 -18.42 18.36
CA ALA A 47 -42.98 -18.00 19.30
C ALA A 47 -41.96 -19.10 19.64
N THR A 48 -42.31 -20.37 19.37
CA THR A 48 -41.42 -21.52 19.46
C THR A 48 -40.32 -21.51 18.40
N VAL A 49 -40.49 -20.77 17.30
CA VAL A 49 -39.43 -20.52 16.31
C VAL A 49 -38.63 -19.29 16.75
N GLN A 50 -37.45 -19.55 17.28
CA GLN A 50 -36.61 -18.53 17.91
C GLN A 50 -35.44 -18.16 17.01
N VAL A 51 -35.24 -16.86 16.79
CA VAL A 51 -34.07 -16.32 16.09
C VAL A 51 -33.10 -15.74 17.12
N THR A 52 -31.87 -16.27 17.16
CA THR A 52 -30.80 -15.73 18.00
C THR A 52 -29.81 -14.97 17.14
N ARG A 53 -29.39 -13.79 17.60
CA ARG A 53 -28.34 -12.97 16.98
C ARG A 53 -27.22 -12.73 17.98
N THR A 54 -25.98 -12.93 17.55
CA THR A 54 -24.79 -12.69 18.36
C THR A 54 -23.87 -11.73 17.61
N TRP A 55 -23.62 -10.56 18.20
CA TRP A 55 -22.75 -9.54 17.62
C TRP A 55 -21.32 -9.70 18.14
N ASN A 56 -20.35 -9.67 17.23
CA ASN A 56 -18.93 -9.52 17.53
C ASN A 56 -18.41 -8.31 16.75
N GLY A 57 -18.33 -7.16 17.44
CA GLY A 57 -18.06 -5.88 16.80
C GLY A 57 -19.12 -5.55 15.73
N PRO A 58 -18.73 -5.37 14.46
CA PRO A 58 -19.66 -5.09 13.37
C PRO A 58 -20.31 -6.34 12.74
N PHE A 59 -19.91 -7.55 13.14
CA PHE A 59 -20.37 -8.81 12.53
C PHE A 59 -21.46 -9.49 13.36
N CYS A 60 -22.50 -9.99 12.72
CA CYS A 60 -23.67 -10.58 13.35
C CYS A 60 -23.86 -12.02 12.87
N ASN A 61 -23.64 -12.97 13.79
CA ASN A 61 -23.94 -14.38 13.57
C ASN A 61 -25.37 -14.67 13.97
N THR A 62 -26.10 -15.39 13.12
CA THR A 62 -27.53 -15.62 13.33
C THR A 62 -27.90 -17.09 13.19
N ARG A 63 -28.78 -17.57 14.08
CA ARG A 63 -29.32 -18.93 14.02
C ARG A 63 -30.82 -18.88 14.26
N ILE A 64 -31.54 -19.84 13.69
CA ILE A 64 -32.97 -20.05 13.94
C ILE A 64 -33.17 -21.45 14.48
N THR A 65 -34.04 -21.60 15.49
CA THR A 65 -34.31 -22.86 16.20
C THR A 65 -35.81 -23.09 16.31
N ASN A 66 -36.29 -24.29 16.02
CA ASN A 66 -37.67 -24.68 16.32
C ASN A 66 -37.70 -25.41 17.67
N THR A 67 -38.13 -24.72 18.72
CA THR A 67 -38.27 -25.27 20.09
C THR A 67 -39.64 -25.89 20.34
N GLY A 68 -40.53 -25.89 19.34
CA GLY A 68 -41.88 -26.43 19.44
C GLY A 68 -41.92 -27.94 19.18
N ASN A 69 -43.12 -28.49 19.13
CA ASN A 69 -43.39 -29.91 18.86
C ASN A 69 -43.96 -30.16 17.45
N THR A 70 -44.16 -29.13 16.62
CA THR A 70 -44.66 -29.25 15.24
C THR A 70 -43.64 -28.72 14.23
N PRO A 71 -43.52 -29.34 13.05
CA PRO A 71 -42.74 -28.78 11.94
C PRO A 71 -43.28 -27.42 11.49
N VAL A 72 -42.40 -26.52 11.03
CA VAL A 72 -42.77 -25.19 10.54
C VAL A 72 -42.07 -24.90 9.21
N ARG A 73 -42.83 -24.55 8.17
CA ARG A 73 -42.26 -24.10 6.88
C ARG A 73 -41.98 -22.62 6.91
N LEU A 74 -40.72 -22.25 6.68
CA LEU A 74 -40.24 -20.88 6.85
C LEU A 74 -39.88 -20.26 5.49
N LYS A 75 -40.51 -19.12 5.19
CA LYS A 75 -40.25 -18.36 3.97
C LYS A 75 -38.95 -17.56 4.10
N GLU A 76 -38.88 -16.73 5.12
CA GLU A 76 -37.78 -15.79 5.32
C GLU A 76 -37.69 -15.37 6.78
N VAL A 77 -36.56 -14.76 7.15
CA VAL A 77 -36.35 -14.13 8.47
C VAL A 77 -35.92 -12.69 8.24
N VAL A 78 -36.66 -11.74 8.82
CA VAL A 78 -36.22 -10.36 8.98
C VAL A 78 -35.25 -10.33 10.16
N LEU A 79 -33.95 -10.24 9.86
CA LEU A 79 -32.87 -10.25 10.84
C LEU A 79 -32.75 -8.92 11.57
N ALA A 80 -33.00 -7.81 10.89
CA ALA A 80 -32.99 -6.47 11.45
C ALA A 80 -33.83 -5.53 10.58
N GLN A 81 -34.34 -4.45 11.17
CA GLN A 81 -34.99 -3.38 10.42
C GLN A 81 -34.82 -2.03 11.12
N ALA A 82 -34.72 -0.96 10.33
CA ALA A 82 -34.77 0.41 10.83
C ALA A 82 -35.50 1.28 9.81
N GLY A 83 -36.25 2.27 10.29
CA GLY A 83 -36.95 3.21 9.42
C GLY A 83 -37.24 4.56 10.06
N GLY A 84 -37.47 5.57 9.23
CA GLY A 84 -37.69 6.96 9.64
C GLY A 84 -36.45 7.69 10.14
N ILE A 85 -35.25 7.14 9.91
CA ILE A 85 -33.97 7.70 10.43
C ILE A 85 -33.16 8.34 9.30
N LEU A 86 -32.94 7.62 8.21
CA LEU A 86 -32.21 8.15 7.05
C LEU A 86 -33.15 8.97 6.18
N ALA A 87 -32.65 10.07 5.63
CA ALA A 87 -33.44 10.90 4.72
C ALA A 87 -33.82 10.12 3.44
N PRO A 88 -35.01 10.31 2.86
CA PRO A 88 -35.40 9.66 1.60
C PRO A 88 -34.45 9.96 0.42
N ALA A 89 -33.81 11.14 0.44
CA ALA A 89 -32.78 11.54 -0.51
C ALA A 89 -31.40 10.89 -0.29
N THR A 90 -31.25 10.01 0.71
CA THR A 90 -29.99 9.29 0.97
C THR A 90 -29.60 8.47 -0.26
N ARG A 91 -28.42 8.74 -0.81
CA ARG A 91 -27.89 7.98 -1.94
C ARG A 91 -27.48 6.59 -1.50
N PHE A 92 -27.58 5.62 -2.40
CA PHE A 92 -27.14 4.26 -2.09
C PHE A 92 -26.58 3.54 -3.33
N TYR A 93 -25.85 2.45 -3.05
CA TYR A 93 -25.48 1.43 -4.01
C TYR A 93 -25.93 0.06 -3.46
N GLY A 94 -26.67 -0.70 -4.26
CA GLY A 94 -27.14 -2.04 -3.91
C GLY A 94 -26.76 -3.05 -4.98
N GLU A 95 -26.19 -4.17 -4.54
CA GLU A 95 -25.76 -5.26 -5.41
C GLU A 95 -26.93 -6.17 -5.80
N GLY A 96 -26.84 -6.81 -6.97
CA GLY A 96 -27.82 -7.79 -7.46
C GLY A 96 -27.60 -9.19 -6.92
N PHE A 97 -28.61 -10.06 -7.01
CA PHE A 97 -28.40 -11.49 -6.77
C PHE A 97 -27.52 -12.07 -7.88
N GLN A 98 -27.83 -11.67 -9.11
CA GLN A 98 -27.01 -11.95 -10.27
C GLN A 98 -26.03 -10.82 -10.57
N MET A 99 -25.02 -11.18 -11.34
CA MET A 99 -23.98 -10.25 -11.74
C MET A 99 -24.51 -9.13 -12.66
N LEU A 100 -25.61 -9.30 -13.39
CA LEU A 100 -26.09 -8.30 -14.36
C LEU A 100 -27.03 -7.22 -13.80
N SER A 101 -27.21 -7.11 -12.48
CA SER A 101 -28.11 -6.13 -11.82
C SER A 101 -27.31 -5.41 -10.77
N GLN A 102 -27.45 -4.10 -10.76
CA GLN A 102 -26.94 -3.19 -9.75
C GLN A 102 -27.95 -2.06 -9.66
N THR A 103 -28.17 -1.53 -8.46
CA THR A 103 -29.11 -0.42 -8.24
C THR A 103 -28.39 0.73 -7.54
N THR A 104 -28.63 1.95 -8.01
CA THR A 104 -28.11 3.20 -7.46
C THR A 104 -29.27 4.19 -7.25
N GLY A 105 -28.98 5.48 -7.13
CA GLY A 105 -29.98 6.53 -6.92
C GLY A 105 -30.14 6.86 -5.45
N THR A 106 -31.35 7.25 -5.05
CA THR A 106 -31.72 7.57 -3.67
C THR A 106 -32.77 6.60 -3.15
N LEU A 107 -32.97 6.49 -1.83
CA LEU A 107 -33.98 5.59 -1.24
C LEU A 107 -35.39 5.87 -1.80
N GLU A 108 -35.74 7.13 -2.04
CA GLU A 108 -37.02 7.54 -2.66
C GLU A 108 -37.08 7.33 -4.18
N LYS A 109 -35.93 7.33 -4.86
CA LYS A 109 -35.84 7.17 -6.32
C LYS A 109 -34.71 6.20 -6.72
N PRO A 110 -34.88 4.89 -6.46
CA PRO A 110 -33.94 3.88 -6.91
C PRO A 110 -33.84 3.82 -8.44
N GLN A 111 -32.65 3.59 -8.95
CA GLN A 111 -32.36 3.56 -10.39
C GLN A 111 -31.48 2.36 -10.73
N PRO A 112 -31.92 1.45 -11.61
CA PRO A 112 -31.06 0.41 -12.16
C PRO A 112 -29.85 1.03 -12.86
N LEU A 113 -28.65 0.54 -12.56
CA LEU A 113 -27.43 0.97 -13.23
C LEU A 113 -27.32 0.34 -14.63
N GLY A 114 -27.70 -0.94 -14.74
CA GLY A 114 -27.71 -1.72 -15.97
C GLY A 114 -29.11 -1.91 -16.56
N ARG A 115 -29.18 -2.61 -17.70
CA ARG A 115 -30.46 -2.89 -18.39
C ARG A 115 -31.29 -3.98 -17.73
N TYR A 116 -30.66 -4.86 -16.98
CA TYR A 116 -31.32 -6.01 -16.37
C TYR A 116 -31.47 -5.79 -14.86
N THR A 117 -32.63 -6.18 -14.34
CA THR A 117 -32.93 -6.14 -12.91
C THR A 117 -33.30 -7.54 -12.43
N ASP A 118 -33.03 -7.81 -11.17
CA ASP A 118 -33.43 -9.06 -10.51
C ASP A 118 -34.94 -9.30 -10.62
N ALA A 119 -35.76 -8.29 -10.28
CA ALA A 119 -37.22 -8.41 -10.30
C ALA A 119 -37.83 -8.40 -11.70
N GLY A 120 -37.23 -7.69 -12.66
CA GLY A 120 -37.77 -7.57 -14.02
C GLY A 120 -37.27 -8.66 -14.94
N HIS A 121 -35.96 -8.70 -15.18
CA HIS A 121 -35.36 -9.61 -16.16
C HIS A 121 -35.28 -11.04 -15.61
N TYR A 122 -34.85 -11.19 -14.35
CA TYR A 122 -34.69 -12.50 -13.71
C TYR A 122 -35.94 -12.98 -12.97
N LYS A 123 -36.95 -12.10 -12.83
CA LYS A 123 -38.23 -12.32 -12.14
C LYS A 123 -38.07 -12.86 -10.71
N LEU A 124 -37.00 -12.45 -10.02
CA LEU A 124 -36.81 -12.80 -8.62
C LEU A 124 -37.85 -12.09 -7.74
N PRO A 125 -38.50 -12.80 -6.81
CA PRO A 125 -39.59 -12.24 -6.03
C PRO A 125 -39.12 -11.17 -5.04
N GLN A 126 -39.90 -10.10 -4.92
CA GLN A 126 -39.73 -9.06 -3.91
C GLN A 126 -41.09 -8.64 -3.33
N PRO A 127 -41.17 -8.19 -2.07
CA PRO A 127 -42.41 -7.72 -1.46
C PRO A 127 -42.97 -6.47 -2.18
N ALA A 128 -44.29 -6.32 -2.20
CA ALA A 128 -44.94 -5.12 -2.73
C ALA A 128 -44.47 -3.87 -1.97
N GLY A 129 -44.15 -2.80 -2.71
CA GLY A 129 -43.66 -1.54 -2.14
C GLY A 129 -42.20 -1.54 -1.67
N TYR A 130 -41.46 -2.64 -1.89
CA TYR A 130 -40.04 -2.72 -1.58
C TYR A 130 -39.22 -3.07 -2.83
N LEU A 131 -38.04 -2.47 -2.94
CA LEU A 131 -36.95 -2.94 -3.78
C LEU A 131 -36.17 -4.01 -3.03
N ALA A 132 -35.84 -5.13 -3.69
CA ALA A 132 -34.89 -6.10 -3.18
C ALA A 132 -33.50 -5.89 -3.82
N VAL A 133 -32.48 -5.71 -2.98
CA VAL A 133 -31.07 -5.83 -3.36
C VAL A 133 -30.42 -6.94 -2.52
N TYR A 134 -29.25 -7.42 -2.91
CA TYR A 134 -28.70 -8.68 -2.40
C TYR A 134 -27.26 -8.51 -1.93
N ASN A 135 -26.96 -9.14 -0.79
CA ASN A 135 -25.61 -9.35 -0.25
C ASN A 135 -24.74 -8.12 0.08
N LEU A 136 -24.85 -6.99 -0.61
CA LEU A 136 -24.17 -5.74 -0.32
C LEU A 136 -25.10 -4.54 -0.57
N LEU A 137 -25.17 -3.66 0.43
CA LEU A 137 -25.82 -2.36 0.39
C LEU A 137 -24.89 -1.32 1.02
N ARG A 138 -24.57 -0.28 0.27
CA ARG A 138 -23.85 0.91 0.75
C ARG A 138 -24.78 2.10 0.78
N LEU A 139 -24.77 2.85 1.87
CA LEU A 139 -25.58 4.06 2.06
C LEU A 139 -24.65 5.25 2.27
N TYR A 140 -24.95 6.36 1.60
CA TYR A 140 -24.16 7.60 1.62
C TYR A 140 -25.00 8.76 2.20
N PRO A 141 -25.31 8.75 3.51
CA PRO A 141 -26.00 9.86 4.16
C PRO A 141 -25.14 11.14 4.08
N ALA A 142 -25.76 12.27 3.74
CA ALA A 142 -25.03 13.51 3.46
C ALA A 142 -24.33 14.06 4.72
N GLY A 143 -23.02 14.31 4.64
CA GLY A 143 -22.19 14.83 5.75
C GLY A 143 -21.82 13.80 6.83
N GLU A 144 -22.47 12.63 6.79
CA GLU A 144 -22.33 11.56 7.76
C GLU A 144 -21.31 10.50 7.30
N PRO A 145 -20.82 9.63 8.19
CA PRO A 145 -20.09 8.43 7.80
C PRO A 145 -20.91 7.53 6.86
N GLU A 146 -20.26 6.89 5.89
CA GLU A 146 -20.89 5.88 5.07
C GLU A 146 -21.26 4.65 5.91
N LEU A 147 -22.34 3.97 5.51
CA LEU A 147 -22.76 2.70 6.09
C LEU A 147 -22.65 1.59 5.05
N LEU A 148 -22.07 0.45 5.43
CA LEU A 148 -22.03 -0.75 4.60
C LEU A 148 -22.74 -1.89 5.35
N LEU A 149 -23.83 -2.37 4.77
CA LEU A 149 -24.52 -3.57 5.19
C LEU A 149 -24.19 -4.68 4.19
N GLY A 150 -23.71 -5.83 4.66
CA GLY A 150 -23.35 -6.89 3.74
C GLY A 150 -23.29 -8.27 4.36
N PHE A 151 -23.71 -9.28 3.62
CA PHE A 151 -23.58 -10.68 4.03
C PHE A 151 -22.16 -11.15 3.79
N THR A 152 -21.49 -11.66 4.83
CA THR A 152 -20.09 -12.13 4.75
C THR A 152 -20.00 -13.61 4.40
N SER A 153 -21.13 -14.33 4.39
CA SER A 153 -21.22 -15.71 3.94
C SER A 153 -22.44 -15.96 3.04
N CYS A 154 -22.34 -16.95 2.15
CA CYS A 154 -23.47 -17.51 1.41
C CYS A 154 -23.21 -19.01 1.19
N ARG A 155 -23.49 -19.83 2.20
CA ARG A 155 -23.31 -21.29 2.15
C ARG A 155 -24.59 -22.02 1.79
N ARG A 156 -25.72 -21.54 2.31
CA ARG A 156 -27.03 -22.18 2.21
C ARG A 156 -28.14 -21.22 1.86
N PHE A 157 -28.10 -19.98 2.34
CA PHE A 157 -29.22 -19.05 2.17
C PHE A 157 -28.82 -17.78 1.44
N ALA A 158 -29.80 -17.14 0.81
CA ALA A 158 -29.59 -15.88 0.11
C ALA A 158 -29.90 -14.69 1.04
N GLY A 159 -28.92 -13.82 1.23
CA GLY A 159 -29.08 -12.57 1.98
C GLY A 159 -29.66 -11.46 1.11
N LYS A 160 -30.68 -10.77 1.62
CA LYS A 160 -31.43 -9.71 0.95
C LYS A 160 -31.49 -8.45 1.82
N PHE A 161 -31.63 -7.31 1.16
CA PHE A 161 -32.05 -6.07 1.78
C PHE A 161 -33.32 -5.58 1.08
N TYR A 162 -34.38 -5.36 1.86
CA TYR A 162 -35.61 -4.75 1.37
C TYR A 162 -35.59 -3.26 1.70
N LEU A 163 -35.74 -2.43 0.66
CA LEU A 163 -35.59 -0.99 0.72
C LEU A 163 -36.85 -0.30 0.22
N ASN A 164 -37.27 0.74 0.93
CA ASN A 164 -38.11 1.81 0.40
C ASN A 164 -37.62 3.15 0.96
N ALA A 165 -38.36 4.23 0.69
CA ALA A 165 -37.99 5.58 1.11
C ALA A 165 -37.77 5.72 2.63
N ASP A 166 -38.51 4.93 3.43
CA ASP A 166 -38.57 5.09 4.88
C ASP A 166 -37.86 3.99 5.64
N THR A 167 -37.81 2.76 5.12
CA THR A 167 -37.47 1.55 5.87
C THR A 167 -36.49 0.67 5.11
N ILE A 168 -35.47 0.20 5.83
CA ILE A 168 -34.51 -0.81 5.38
C ILE A 168 -34.66 -2.05 6.26
N LYS A 169 -34.74 -3.23 5.63
CA LYS A 169 -34.80 -4.53 6.29
C LYS A 169 -33.66 -5.43 5.82
N VAL A 170 -32.99 -6.09 6.76
CA VAL A 170 -32.03 -7.16 6.49
C VAL A 170 -32.77 -8.48 6.55
N VAL A 171 -32.77 -9.25 5.47
CA VAL A 171 -33.62 -10.44 5.32
C VAL A 171 -32.81 -11.64 4.86
N MET A 172 -33.11 -12.82 5.41
CA MET A 172 -32.60 -14.10 4.95
C MET A 172 -33.71 -14.91 4.30
N ASP A 173 -33.52 -15.35 3.05
CA ASP A 173 -34.45 -16.23 2.36
C ASP A 173 -34.21 -17.70 2.76
N LEU A 174 -35.25 -18.36 3.28
CA LEU A 174 -35.23 -19.75 3.73
C LEU A 174 -35.88 -20.71 2.73
N GLU A 175 -36.31 -20.21 1.58
CA GLU A 175 -36.83 -20.99 0.44
C GLU A 175 -37.98 -21.95 0.81
N ASN A 176 -38.82 -21.56 1.78
CA ASN A 176 -39.95 -22.35 2.29
C ASN A 176 -39.55 -23.72 2.87
N LEU A 177 -38.30 -23.89 3.30
CA LEU A 177 -37.83 -25.12 3.92
C LEU A 177 -38.60 -25.43 5.21
N GLU A 178 -38.83 -26.72 5.42
CA GLU A 178 -39.52 -27.23 6.60
C GLU A 178 -38.52 -27.48 7.74
N MET A 179 -38.76 -26.81 8.86
CA MET A 179 -37.95 -26.91 10.05
C MET A 179 -38.60 -27.85 11.06
N GLN A 180 -38.01 -29.03 11.25
CA GLN A 180 -38.50 -30.03 12.20
C GLN A 180 -38.37 -29.57 13.66
N PRO A 181 -39.18 -30.11 14.59
CA PRO A 181 -38.97 -29.93 16.03
C PRO A 181 -37.52 -30.20 16.45
N GLY A 182 -36.93 -29.30 17.25
CA GLY A 182 -35.55 -29.38 17.71
C GLY A 182 -34.49 -29.03 16.65
N ALA A 183 -34.86 -28.82 15.40
CA ALA A 183 -33.91 -28.44 14.35
C ALA A 183 -33.33 -27.05 14.60
N VAL A 184 -32.07 -26.86 14.19
CA VAL A 184 -31.36 -25.59 14.20
C VAL A 184 -30.81 -25.34 12.81
N PHE A 185 -31.13 -24.18 12.23
CA PHE A 185 -30.47 -23.71 11.02
C PHE A 185 -29.49 -22.59 11.38
N GLN A 186 -28.23 -22.82 11.03
CA GLN A 186 -27.24 -21.74 10.98
C GLN A 186 -27.56 -20.88 9.76
N LEU A 187 -27.79 -19.59 9.98
CA LEU A 187 -28.01 -18.62 8.92
C LEU A 187 -26.67 -17.95 8.56
N GLU A 188 -26.65 -17.22 7.45
CA GLU A 188 -25.45 -16.51 7.01
C GLU A 188 -25.08 -15.35 7.94
N GLU A 189 -23.79 -15.13 8.11
CA GLU A 189 -23.27 -13.98 8.83
C GLU A 189 -23.45 -12.70 7.99
N TRP A 190 -23.76 -11.59 8.64
CA TRP A 190 -23.81 -10.28 8.01
C TRP A 190 -23.11 -9.21 8.85
N ALA A 191 -22.71 -8.14 8.20
CA ALA A 191 -21.93 -7.04 8.75
C ALA A 191 -22.70 -5.73 8.64
N LEU A 192 -22.48 -4.86 9.62
CA LEU A 192 -22.84 -3.45 9.59
C LEU A 192 -21.59 -2.64 9.94
N LEU A 193 -20.98 -2.06 8.93
CA LEU A 193 -19.75 -1.26 9.02
C LEU A 193 -20.07 0.22 8.82
N GLN A 194 -19.25 1.08 9.43
CA GLN A 194 -19.42 2.53 9.38
C GLN A 194 -18.06 3.22 9.31
N GLY A 195 -17.91 4.24 8.47
CA GLY A 195 -16.68 5.01 8.37
C GLY A 195 -16.70 6.08 7.28
N ARG A 196 -15.72 6.99 7.31
CA ARG A 196 -15.59 8.06 6.31
C ARG A 196 -14.79 7.66 5.07
N ASP A 197 -14.05 6.56 5.14
CA ASP A 197 -13.34 5.98 4.00
C ASP A 197 -14.07 4.71 3.55
N GLY A 198 -14.89 4.84 2.51
CA GLY A 198 -15.63 3.72 1.93
C GLY A 198 -14.74 2.60 1.40
N ASN A 199 -13.51 2.89 0.99
CA ASN A 199 -12.56 1.88 0.52
C ASN A 199 -12.07 1.01 1.69
N ALA A 200 -11.82 1.61 2.86
CA ALA A 200 -11.47 0.87 4.07
C ALA A 200 -12.62 -0.05 4.54
N LEU A 201 -13.89 0.38 4.39
CA LEU A 201 -15.03 -0.48 4.71
C LEU A 201 -15.11 -1.70 3.79
N LEU A 202 -14.86 -1.51 2.49
CA LEU A 202 -14.83 -2.60 1.51
C LEU A 202 -13.65 -3.56 1.74
N GLU A 203 -12.47 -3.03 2.11
CA GLU A 203 -11.30 -3.82 2.52
C GLU A 203 -11.65 -4.75 3.70
N GLN A 204 -12.22 -4.20 4.76
CA GLN A 204 -12.64 -4.96 5.95
C GLN A 204 -13.71 -6.01 5.61
N PHE A 205 -14.69 -5.64 4.79
CA PHE A 205 -15.76 -6.53 4.36
C PHE A 205 -15.22 -7.69 3.51
N ALA A 206 -14.34 -7.41 2.54
CA ALA A 206 -13.68 -8.42 1.72
C ALA A 206 -12.84 -9.38 2.57
N GLY A 207 -12.09 -8.85 3.53
CA GLY A 207 -11.30 -9.65 4.47
C GLY A 207 -12.15 -10.63 5.27
N ARG A 208 -13.36 -10.22 5.71
CA ARG A 208 -14.29 -11.12 6.41
C ARG A 208 -14.91 -12.15 5.47
N ILE A 209 -15.28 -11.78 4.24
CA ILE A 209 -15.74 -12.75 3.24
C ILE A 209 -14.68 -13.83 3.00
N GLY A 210 -13.42 -13.44 2.84
CA GLY A 210 -12.30 -14.36 2.59
C GLY A 210 -12.07 -15.39 3.71
N GLN A 211 -12.50 -15.10 4.95
CA GLN A 211 -12.46 -16.08 6.05
C GLN A 211 -13.55 -17.16 5.92
N HIS A 212 -14.72 -16.82 5.37
CA HIS A 212 -15.82 -17.76 5.17
C HIS A 212 -15.75 -18.51 3.84
N HIS A 213 -15.24 -17.83 2.81
CA HIS A 213 -15.12 -18.29 1.43
C HIS A 213 -13.75 -17.91 0.88
N PRO A 214 -12.68 -18.65 1.25
CA PRO A 214 -11.35 -18.40 0.73
C PRO A 214 -11.34 -18.38 -0.80
N ARG A 215 -10.70 -17.36 -1.38
CA ARG A 215 -10.55 -17.22 -2.83
C ARG A 215 -9.72 -18.38 -3.39
N LEU A 216 -10.12 -18.88 -4.56
CA LEU A 216 -9.31 -19.85 -5.30
C LEU A 216 -8.00 -19.21 -5.77
N ALA A 217 -6.88 -19.85 -5.46
CA ALA A 217 -5.56 -19.30 -5.75
C ALA A 217 -5.27 -19.32 -7.27
N PHE A 218 -4.92 -18.17 -7.82
CA PHE A 218 -4.38 -18.04 -9.17
C PHE A 218 -3.46 -16.83 -9.20
N SER A 219 -2.18 -17.04 -9.56
CA SER A 219 -1.09 -16.10 -9.25
C SER A 219 -1.25 -14.73 -9.91
N HIS A 220 -1.78 -14.68 -11.12
CA HIS A 220 -1.94 -13.44 -11.89
C HIS A 220 -3.25 -13.47 -12.69
N PRO A 221 -3.94 -12.33 -12.85
CA PRO A 221 -5.13 -12.26 -13.69
C PRO A 221 -4.81 -12.69 -15.14
N PRO A 222 -5.65 -13.54 -15.77
CA PRO A 222 -5.48 -13.91 -17.17
C PRO A 222 -5.44 -12.73 -18.15
N THR A 223 -4.60 -12.87 -19.17
CA THR A 223 -4.54 -12.01 -20.35
C THR A 223 -4.79 -12.81 -21.62
N GLY A 224 -5.58 -12.29 -22.54
CA GLY A 224 -5.98 -13.10 -23.68
C GLY A 224 -6.84 -12.41 -24.72
N TRP A 225 -7.49 -13.21 -25.54
CA TRP A 225 -8.35 -12.77 -26.62
C TRP A 225 -9.65 -13.55 -26.62
N CYS A 226 -10.76 -12.87 -26.93
CA CYS A 226 -12.12 -13.41 -26.92
C CYS A 226 -12.80 -13.19 -28.27
N SER A 227 -13.31 -14.27 -28.87
CA SER A 227 -13.94 -14.23 -30.20
C SER A 227 -15.32 -13.55 -30.24
N TRP A 228 -15.98 -13.37 -29.09
CA TRP A 228 -17.39 -12.96 -29.04
C TRP A 228 -17.64 -11.56 -29.62
N TYR A 229 -16.80 -10.59 -29.24
CA TYR A 229 -17.04 -9.17 -29.58
C TYR A 229 -16.61 -8.78 -30.98
N CYS A 230 -15.98 -9.69 -31.73
CA CYS A 230 -15.65 -9.52 -33.13
C CYS A 230 -16.50 -10.41 -34.05
N PHE A 231 -16.72 -11.68 -33.70
CA PHE A 231 -17.38 -12.65 -34.59
C PHE A 231 -18.73 -13.17 -34.07
N GLY A 232 -18.97 -13.05 -32.76
CA GLY A 232 -20.18 -13.55 -32.10
C GLY A 232 -20.46 -15.03 -32.43
N PRO A 233 -21.73 -15.42 -32.63
CA PRO A 233 -22.08 -16.82 -32.90
C PRO A 233 -21.68 -17.33 -34.29
N ARG A 234 -21.09 -16.46 -35.13
CA ARG A 234 -20.62 -16.80 -36.49
C ARG A 234 -19.11 -17.02 -36.54
N VAL A 235 -18.45 -17.13 -35.39
CA VAL A 235 -17.03 -17.44 -35.31
C VAL A 235 -16.71 -18.73 -36.07
N THR A 236 -15.61 -18.73 -36.81
CA THR A 236 -15.11 -19.90 -37.54
C THR A 236 -13.69 -20.27 -37.08
N ALA A 237 -13.26 -21.49 -37.37
CA ALA A 237 -11.88 -21.91 -37.13
C ALA A 237 -10.85 -20.98 -37.78
N GLN A 238 -11.10 -20.50 -39.01
CA GLN A 238 -10.20 -19.59 -39.72
C GLN A 238 -10.04 -18.26 -38.98
N ASN A 239 -11.13 -17.69 -38.46
CA ASN A 239 -11.07 -16.45 -37.69
C ASN A 239 -10.15 -16.59 -36.46
N ILE A 240 -10.19 -17.74 -35.78
CA ILE A 240 -9.31 -18.05 -34.66
C ILE A 240 -7.85 -18.15 -35.13
N TYR A 241 -7.59 -18.84 -36.24
CA TYR A 241 -6.23 -19.01 -36.77
C TYR A 241 -5.59 -17.69 -37.18
N ASP A 242 -6.31 -16.84 -37.92
CA ASP A 242 -5.81 -15.54 -38.39
C ASP A 242 -5.46 -14.63 -37.21
N ASN A 243 -6.33 -14.57 -36.20
CA ASN A 243 -6.08 -13.76 -35.01
C ASN A 243 -4.97 -14.37 -34.14
N LEU A 244 -4.88 -15.70 -34.03
CA LEU A 244 -3.82 -16.38 -33.30
C LEU A 244 -2.43 -16.10 -33.92
N ASP A 245 -2.32 -16.15 -35.24
CA ASP A 245 -1.06 -15.83 -35.93
C ASP A 245 -0.69 -14.36 -35.72
N TYR A 246 -1.64 -13.44 -35.83
CA TYR A 246 -1.40 -12.03 -35.54
C TYR A 246 -0.96 -11.80 -34.08
N ILE A 247 -1.63 -12.44 -33.12
CA ILE A 247 -1.28 -12.37 -31.69
C ILE A 247 0.15 -12.87 -31.46
N LYS A 248 0.51 -14.00 -32.06
CA LYS A 248 1.84 -14.59 -31.94
C LYS A 248 2.94 -13.61 -32.37
N ASP A 249 2.73 -12.93 -33.48
CA ASP A 249 3.76 -12.05 -34.06
C ASP A 249 3.78 -10.66 -33.41
N HIS A 250 2.65 -10.20 -32.87
CA HIS A 250 2.52 -8.81 -32.43
C HIS A 250 2.27 -8.63 -30.93
N VAL A 251 1.50 -9.49 -30.26
CA VAL A 251 1.14 -9.32 -28.83
C VAL A 251 1.08 -10.68 -28.10
N PRO A 252 2.20 -11.44 -28.03
CA PRO A 252 2.21 -12.79 -27.44
C PRO A 252 1.84 -12.82 -25.94
N ALA A 253 1.77 -11.66 -25.29
CA ALA A 253 1.26 -11.50 -23.93
C ALA A 253 -0.26 -11.80 -23.81
N LEU A 254 -1.02 -11.81 -24.90
CA LEU A 254 -2.41 -12.33 -24.92
C LEU A 254 -2.37 -13.86 -24.93
N ARG A 255 -2.08 -14.43 -23.76
CA ARG A 255 -1.75 -15.84 -23.58
C ARG A 255 -2.94 -16.78 -23.80
N TYR A 256 -4.13 -16.40 -23.34
CA TYR A 256 -5.34 -17.22 -23.43
C TYR A 256 -6.12 -16.90 -24.70
N ILE A 257 -6.49 -17.93 -25.46
CA ILE A 257 -7.26 -17.77 -26.70
C ILE A 257 -8.63 -18.42 -26.48
N GLN A 258 -9.64 -17.59 -26.26
CA GLN A 258 -10.99 -18.01 -25.88
C GLN A 258 -11.87 -18.19 -27.12
N VAL A 259 -12.30 -19.44 -27.34
CA VAL A 259 -13.39 -19.77 -28.26
C VAL A 259 -14.72 -19.61 -27.51
N ASP A 260 -15.49 -18.58 -27.87
CA ASP A 260 -16.76 -18.25 -27.23
C ASP A 260 -17.97 -19.00 -27.85
N ASP A 261 -19.20 -18.66 -27.45
CA ASP A 261 -20.46 -19.27 -27.92
C ASP A 261 -20.54 -19.33 -29.46
N GLY A 262 -20.76 -20.54 -30.00
CA GLY A 262 -20.92 -20.77 -31.44
C GLY A 262 -20.48 -22.14 -31.93
N TYR A 263 -19.64 -22.85 -31.16
CA TYR A 263 -19.08 -24.14 -31.58
C TYR A 263 -20.01 -25.33 -31.36
N GLN A 264 -20.83 -25.27 -30.31
CA GLN A 264 -21.72 -26.36 -29.91
C GLN A 264 -22.98 -26.42 -30.80
N PRO A 265 -23.52 -27.61 -31.10
CA PRO A 265 -24.74 -27.74 -31.90
C PRO A 265 -26.01 -27.40 -31.11
N HIS A 266 -26.03 -27.73 -29.81
CA HIS A 266 -27.16 -27.55 -28.89
C HIS A 266 -26.65 -27.05 -27.54
N MET A 267 -27.49 -26.35 -26.79
CA MET A 267 -27.19 -26.03 -25.39
C MET A 267 -27.30 -27.33 -24.58
N GLY A 268 -26.24 -27.69 -23.86
CA GLY A 268 -26.14 -28.95 -23.11
C GLY A 268 -25.25 -30.02 -23.78
N ASP A 269 -25.00 -29.92 -25.09
CA ASP A 269 -24.21 -30.91 -25.84
C ASP A 269 -22.77 -30.41 -26.07
N TRP A 270 -22.08 -30.06 -24.99
CA TRP A 270 -20.81 -29.32 -25.00
C TRP A 270 -19.60 -30.10 -25.55
N LEU A 271 -19.66 -31.44 -25.56
CA LEU A 271 -18.60 -32.30 -26.09
C LEU A 271 -18.75 -32.60 -27.59
N SER A 272 -19.83 -32.13 -28.23
CA SER A 272 -20.11 -32.41 -29.63
C SER A 272 -19.27 -31.55 -30.58
N VAL A 273 -18.55 -32.19 -31.51
CA VAL A 273 -17.57 -31.55 -32.42
C VAL A 273 -18.10 -31.35 -33.85
N GLY A 274 -19.36 -30.93 -33.99
CA GLY A 274 -20.09 -30.85 -35.27
C GLY A 274 -19.61 -29.78 -36.26
N LYS A 275 -20.25 -29.72 -37.45
CA LYS A 275 -19.88 -28.80 -38.56
C LYS A 275 -20.25 -27.32 -38.34
N SER A 276 -21.02 -26.98 -37.30
CA SER A 276 -21.56 -25.64 -37.07
C SER A 276 -20.49 -24.53 -36.92
N PHE A 277 -19.29 -24.89 -36.48
CA PHE A 277 -18.13 -23.99 -36.32
C PHE A 277 -17.27 -23.84 -37.59
N GLY A 278 -17.66 -24.49 -38.70
CA GLY A 278 -16.84 -24.57 -39.91
C GLY A 278 -15.57 -25.43 -39.73
N GLY A 279 -15.52 -26.29 -38.72
CA GLY A 279 -14.38 -27.16 -38.41
C GLY A 279 -14.54 -27.88 -37.05
N ASN A 280 -13.53 -28.67 -36.67
CA ASN A 280 -13.50 -29.38 -35.38
C ASN A 280 -12.88 -28.49 -34.28
N VAL A 281 -13.66 -28.12 -33.27
CA VAL A 281 -13.20 -27.27 -32.15
C VAL A 281 -12.00 -27.88 -31.41
N GLN A 282 -11.92 -29.22 -31.27
CA GLN A 282 -10.76 -29.87 -30.64
C GLN A 282 -9.47 -29.61 -31.40
N GLN A 283 -9.51 -29.62 -32.74
CA GLN A 283 -8.34 -29.34 -33.57
C GLN A 283 -7.89 -27.88 -33.43
N VAL A 284 -8.84 -26.95 -33.28
CA VAL A 284 -8.52 -25.54 -33.02
C VAL A 284 -7.83 -25.37 -31.68
N LEU A 285 -8.34 -25.99 -30.62
CA LEU A 285 -7.73 -25.96 -29.28
C LEU A 285 -6.33 -26.60 -29.27
N GLN A 286 -6.14 -27.71 -29.99
CA GLN A 286 -4.82 -28.32 -30.18
C GLN A 286 -3.86 -27.40 -30.92
N THR A 287 -4.34 -26.66 -31.93
CA THR A 287 -3.53 -25.69 -32.69
C THR A 287 -3.12 -24.48 -31.84
N ILE A 288 -4.01 -23.99 -30.97
CA ILE A 288 -3.68 -22.95 -29.97
C ILE A 288 -2.48 -23.42 -29.13
N ARG A 289 -2.53 -24.66 -28.62
CA ARG A 289 -1.42 -25.23 -27.82
C ARG A 289 -0.14 -25.42 -28.62
N SER A 290 -0.22 -25.94 -29.84
CA SER A 290 0.96 -26.18 -30.66
C SER A 290 1.68 -24.89 -31.05
N LYS A 291 0.97 -23.76 -31.09
CA LYS A 291 1.55 -22.42 -31.28
C LYS A 291 2.04 -21.75 -29.98
N GLY A 292 1.97 -22.44 -28.84
CA GLY A 292 2.49 -21.96 -27.55
C GLY A 292 1.51 -21.13 -26.71
N PHE A 293 0.22 -21.17 -27.02
CA PHE A 293 -0.83 -20.43 -26.32
C PHE A 293 -1.72 -21.36 -25.48
N GLU A 294 -2.51 -20.76 -24.60
CA GLU A 294 -3.40 -21.46 -23.66
C GLU A 294 -4.83 -21.51 -24.20
N PRO A 295 -5.43 -22.69 -24.42
CA PRO A 295 -6.81 -22.78 -24.90
C PRO A 295 -7.80 -22.43 -23.80
N ALA A 296 -8.69 -21.51 -24.15
CA ALA A 296 -9.82 -21.09 -23.34
C ALA A 296 -11.12 -21.42 -24.07
N ILE A 297 -12.16 -21.84 -23.35
CA ILE A 297 -13.45 -22.19 -23.97
C ILE A 297 -14.64 -21.71 -23.14
N TRP A 298 -15.70 -21.29 -23.82
CA TRP A 298 -16.99 -20.94 -23.25
C TRP A 298 -17.88 -22.18 -23.08
N VAL A 299 -18.56 -22.30 -21.94
CA VAL A 299 -19.52 -23.36 -21.63
C VAL A 299 -20.65 -22.77 -20.79
N ALA A 300 -21.89 -23.18 -21.02
CA ALA A 300 -23.02 -22.85 -20.12
C ALA A 300 -23.48 -24.10 -19.36
N PRO A 301 -22.83 -24.44 -18.23
CA PRO A 301 -22.82 -25.81 -17.71
C PRO A 301 -24.14 -26.28 -17.09
N PHE A 302 -24.99 -25.36 -16.63
CA PHE A 302 -26.22 -25.70 -15.93
C PHE A 302 -27.46 -25.73 -16.82
N ILE A 303 -27.33 -25.43 -18.11
CA ILE A 303 -28.46 -25.33 -19.02
C ILE A 303 -28.45 -26.42 -20.09
N CYS A 304 -29.63 -26.77 -20.57
CA CYS A 304 -29.80 -27.50 -21.81
C CYS A 304 -31.04 -27.02 -22.58
N ASP A 305 -31.09 -27.23 -23.89
CA ASP A 305 -32.29 -27.02 -24.70
C ASP A 305 -33.02 -28.34 -25.01
N SER A 306 -34.28 -28.26 -25.42
CA SER A 306 -35.12 -29.46 -25.63
C SER A 306 -34.65 -30.40 -26.75
N ASN A 307 -33.75 -29.94 -27.63
CA ASN A 307 -33.19 -30.76 -28.70
C ASN A 307 -31.89 -31.45 -28.29
N SER A 308 -31.27 -31.05 -27.17
CA SER A 308 -30.04 -31.65 -26.66
C SER A 308 -30.22 -33.12 -26.27
N THR A 309 -29.10 -33.85 -26.30
CA THR A 309 -29.06 -35.26 -25.90
C THR A 309 -29.41 -35.40 -24.42
N VAL A 310 -28.84 -34.53 -23.58
CA VAL A 310 -29.09 -34.55 -22.13
C VAL A 310 -30.57 -34.36 -21.78
N TYR A 311 -31.30 -33.50 -22.50
CA TYR A 311 -32.74 -33.31 -22.25
C TYR A 311 -33.56 -34.55 -22.64
N LYS A 312 -33.23 -35.17 -23.78
CA LYS A 312 -33.99 -36.31 -24.31
C LYS A 312 -33.75 -37.58 -23.52
N GLU A 313 -32.51 -37.83 -23.11
CA GLU A 313 -32.10 -39.08 -22.47
C GLU A 313 -32.17 -39.02 -20.94
N HIS A 314 -32.01 -37.83 -20.34
CA HIS A 314 -31.96 -37.64 -18.90
C HIS A 314 -32.92 -36.55 -18.39
N PRO A 315 -34.23 -36.62 -18.69
CA PRO A 315 -35.18 -35.65 -18.18
C PRO A 315 -35.25 -35.67 -16.64
N ASP A 316 -34.92 -36.79 -15.98
CA ASP A 316 -34.83 -36.96 -14.53
C ASP A 316 -33.71 -36.12 -13.87
N TRP A 317 -32.67 -35.76 -14.62
CA TRP A 317 -31.58 -34.90 -14.14
C TRP A 317 -31.95 -33.42 -14.00
N LEU A 318 -33.08 -33.03 -14.58
CA LEU A 318 -33.49 -31.63 -14.67
C LEU A 318 -34.28 -31.21 -13.42
N VAL A 319 -34.05 -29.98 -12.97
CA VAL A 319 -34.88 -29.31 -11.95
C VAL A 319 -36.35 -29.38 -12.39
N LYS A 320 -37.25 -29.70 -11.46
CA LYS A 320 -38.66 -29.91 -11.75
C LYS A 320 -39.52 -28.68 -11.45
N ASP A 321 -40.65 -28.56 -12.13
CA ASP A 321 -41.74 -27.68 -11.72
C ASP A 321 -42.66 -28.37 -10.70
N ALA A 322 -43.72 -27.68 -10.27
CA ALA A 322 -44.66 -28.20 -9.28
C ALA A 322 -45.42 -29.45 -9.74
N ASP A 323 -45.50 -29.68 -11.06
CA ASP A 323 -46.16 -30.85 -11.67
C ASP A 323 -45.17 -32.02 -11.88
N GLY A 324 -43.91 -31.88 -11.44
CA GLY A 324 -42.87 -32.89 -11.60
C GLY A 324 -42.27 -32.96 -13.02
N LYS A 325 -42.57 -32.00 -13.90
CA LYS A 325 -42.00 -31.91 -15.26
C LYS A 325 -40.71 -31.09 -15.25
N PRO A 326 -39.80 -31.25 -16.24
CA PRO A 326 -38.65 -30.37 -16.36
C PRO A 326 -39.04 -28.89 -16.37
N LEU A 327 -38.45 -28.11 -15.47
CA LEU A 327 -38.74 -26.69 -15.30
C LEU A 327 -38.27 -25.90 -16.52
N ARG A 328 -39.22 -25.29 -17.23
CA ARG A 328 -38.90 -24.33 -18.28
C ARG A 328 -38.46 -23.01 -17.66
N SER A 329 -37.26 -22.53 -17.99
CA SER A 329 -36.73 -21.31 -17.38
C SER A 329 -37.53 -20.06 -17.72
N ASP A 330 -38.20 -19.99 -18.87
CA ASP A 330 -38.99 -18.84 -19.31
C ASP A 330 -40.22 -18.55 -18.42
N ARG A 331 -40.65 -19.52 -17.62
CA ARG A 331 -41.77 -19.36 -16.67
C ARG A 331 -41.36 -18.61 -15.41
N VAL A 332 -40.14 -18.84 -14.92
CA VAL A 332 -39.63 -18.28 -13.66
C VAL A 332 -38.56 -17.22 -13.87
N THR A 333 -37.96 -17.13 -15.05
CA THR A 333 -36.98 -16.12 -15.44
C THR A 333 -37.13 -15.84 -16.94
N PHE A 334 -36.10 -15.35 -17.63
CA PHE A 334 -36.09 -15.29 -19.10
C PHE A 334 -35.63 -16.62 -19.72
N GLY A 335 -36.08 -16.91 -20.94
CA GLY A 335 -35.92 -18.22 -21.57
C GLY A 335 -34.53 -18.57 -22.10
N GLY A 336 -33.53 -17.70 -21.95
CA GLY A 336 -32.25 -17.76 -22.66
C GLY A 336 -32.23 -16.95 -23.96
N TRP A 337 -31.03 -16.73 -24.51
CA TRP A 337 -30.82 -15.87 -25.69
C TRP A 337 -30.73 -16.64 -27.01
N ARG A 338 -30.37 -17.94 -26.97
CA ARG A 338 -30.27 -18.82 -28.14
C ARG A 338 -30.77 -20.21 -27.78
N LEU A 339 -31.37 -20.91 -28.75
CA LEU A 339 -31.87 -22.29 -28.56
C LEU A 339 -32.75 -22.41 -27.32
N LYS A 340 -33.76 -21.54 -27.23
CA LYS A 340 -34.66 -21.38 -26.09
C LYS A 340 -35.94 -22.21 -26.25
N PRO A 341 -36.68 -22.50 -25.17
CA PRO A 341 -36.37 -22.22 -23.77
C PRO A 341 -35.26 -23.14 -23.24
N TRP A 342 -34.58 -22.70 -22.19
CA TRP A 342 -33.64 -23.54 -21.45
C TRP A 342 -34.31 -24.30 -20.30
N TYR A 343 -33.70 -25.43 -19.97
CA TYR A 343 -33.98 -26.26 -18.80
C TYR A 343 -32.70 -26.37 -17.96
N VAL A 344 -32.84 -26.74 -16.68
CA VAL A 344 -31.75 -26.63 -15.71
C VAL A 344 -31.32 -27.99 -15.22
N LEU A 345 -30.03 -28.28 -15.28
CA LEU A 345 -29.41 -29.43 -14.64
C LEU A 345 -29.35 -29.24 -13.12
N ASP A 346 -29.83 -30.23 -12.38
CA ASP A 346 -29.92 -30.16 -10.92
C ASP A 346 -28.60 -30.54 -10.25
N GLY A 347 -27.89 -29.53 -9.72
CA GLY A 347 -26.62 -29.75 -9.01
C GLY A 347 -26.73 -30.58 -7.72
N THR A 348 -27.92 -30.84 -7.21
CA THR A 348 -28.14 -31.76 -6.07
C THR A 348 -28.20 -33.23 -6.50
N HIS A 349 -28.44 -33.50 -7.79
CA HIS A 349 -28.54 -34.84 -8.34
C HIS A 349 -27.15 -35.50 -8.49
N PRO A 350 -26.86 -36.65 -7.87
CA PRO A 350 -25.53 -37.27 -7.93
C PRO A 350 -25.04 -37.61 -9.34
N ALA A 351 -25.94 -37.98 -10.27
CA ALA A 351 -25.57 -38.25 -11.65
C ALA A 351 -25.21 -36.97 -12.43
N VAL A 352 -25.85 -35.84 -12.12
CA VAL A 352 -25.51 -34.54 -12.72
C VAL A 352 -24.14 -34.09 -12.25
N GLN A 353 -23.83 -34.24 -10.96
CA GLN A 353 -22.50 -33.96 -10.44
C GLN A 353 -21.42 -34.79 -11.17
N ARG A 354 -21.64 -36.10 -11.35
CA ARG A 354 -20.70 -36.94 -12.12
C ARG A 354 -20.58 -36.51 -13.58
N HIS A 355 -21.68 -36.15 -14.23
CA HIS A 355 -21.69 -35.68 -15.61
C HIS A 355 -20.89 -34.38 -15.77
N LEU A 356 -21.13 -33.38 -14.92
CA LEU A 356 -20.39 -32.11 -14.93
C LEU A 356 -18.90 -32.35 -14.70
N GLU A 357 -18.57 -33.14 -13.69
CA GLU A 357 -17.18 -33.49 -13.38
C GLU A 357 -16.47 -34.16 -14.57
N GLU A 358 -17.11 -35.14 -15.22
CA GLU A 358 -16.53 -35.85 -16.35
C GLU A 358 -16.43 -34.97 -17.60
N MET A 359 -17.45 -34.17 -17.91
CA MET A 359 -17.43 -33.26 -19.05
C MET A 359 -16.24 -32.29 -18.97
N PHE A 360 -16.06 -31.63 -17.83
CA PHE A 360 -14.93 -30.71 -17.64
C PHE A 360 -13.59 -31.46 -17.57
N ARG A 361 -13.55 -32.69 -17.05
CA ARG A 361 -12.34 -33.53 -17.08
C ARG A 361 -11.92 -33.87 -18.51
N ILE A 362 -12.86 -34.20 -19.39
CA ILE A 362 -12.60 -34.47 -20.81
C ILE A 362 -12.03 -33.21 -21.47
N MET A 363 -12.68 -32.06 -21.30
CA MET A 363 -12.18 -30.81 -21.87
C MET A 363 -10.79 -30.43 -21.33
N ARG A 364 -10.56 -30.62 -20.03
CA ARG A 364 -9.27 -30.33 -19.39
C ARG A 364 -8.16 -31.26 -19.86
N ARG A 365 -8.38 -32.57 -19.82
CA ARG A 365 -7.33 -33.60 -20.01
C ARG A 365 -7.16 -34.00 -21.47
N GLN A 366 -8.27 -34.14 -22.20
CA GLN A 366 -8.24 -34.60 -23.59
C GLN A 366 -8.16 -33.42 -24.57
N TRP A 367 -8.95 -32.37 -24.37
CA TRP A 367 -8.93 -31.21 -25.28
C TRP A 367 -7.82 -30.21 -24.93
N GLY A 368 -7.36 -30.23 -23.67
CA GLY A 368 -6.24 -29.41 -23.20
C GLY A 368 -6.62 -27.99 -22.79
N CYS A 369 -7.89 -27.71 -22.52
CA CYS A 369 -8.34 -26.40 -22.04
C CYS A 369 -7.73 -26.09 -20.67
N THR A 370 -7.21 -24.88 -20.49
CA THR A 370 -6.63 -24.41 -19.22
C THR A 370 -7.40 -23.22 -18.63
N TYR A 371 -8.48 -22.82 -19.30
CA TYR A 371 -9.38 -21.76 -18.89
C TYR A 371 -10.81 -22.07 -19.37
N PHE A 372 -11.80 -21.84 -18.50
CA PHE A 372 -13.22 -22.00 -18.79
C PHE A 372 -14.00 -20.73 -18.46
N LYS A 373 -14.69 -20.15 -19.44
CA LYS A 373 -15.72 -19.13 -19.22
C LYS A 373 -17.06 -19.83 -19.03
N LEU A 374 -17.58 -19.81 -17.80
CA LEU A 374 -18.83 -20.46 -17.43
C LEU A 374 -19.97 -19.46 -17.44
N ASP A 375 -20.78 -19.47 -18.48
CA ASP A 375 -21.89 -18.54 -18.67
C ASP A 375 -23.24 -19.17 -18.33
N ALA A 376 -24.29 -18.35 -18.26
CA ALA A 376 -25.60 -18.75 -17.75
C ALA A 376 -25.51 -19.45 -16.38
N ASN A 377 -24.51 -19.10 -15.57
CA ASN A 377 -24.24 -19.84 -14.34
C ASN A 377 -25.36 -19.65 -13.31
N PHE A 378 -26.11 -18.54 -13.37
CA PHE A 378 -27.30 -18.27 -12.55
C PHE A 378 -28.32 -19.40 -12.59
N TRP A 379 -28.46 -20.13 -13.69
CA TRP A 379 -29.46 -21.19 -13.79
C TRP A 379 -29.19 -22.33 -12.81
N GLY A 380 -27.94 -22.58 -12.41
CA GLY A 380 -27.67 -23.54 -11.34
C GLY A 380 -28.25 -23.13 -9.97
N ALA A 381 -28.61 -21.85 -9.80
CA ALA A 381 -29.30 -21.28 -8.64
C ALA A 381 -30.73 -20.80 -8.98
N ILE A 382 -31.39 -21.44 -9.97
CA ILE A 382 -32.73 -21.05 -10.42
C ILE A 382 -33.74 -21.09 -9.27
N HIS A 383 -34.68 -20.14 -9.27
CA HIS A 383 -35.77 -20.09 -8.30
C HIS A 383 -37.05 -20.73 -8.85
N GLY A 384 -37.99 -21.07 -7.97
CA GLY A 384 -39.29 -21.65 -8.35
C GLY A 384 -39.21 -23.11 -8.83
N GLY A 385 -38.05 -23.76 -8.70
CA GLY A 385 -37.84 -25.15 -9.04
C GLY A 385 -37.82 -26.08 -7.83
N TYR A 386 -38.01 -27.38 -8.09
CA TYR A 386 -37.95 -28.47 -7.13
C TYR A 386 -36.74 -29.35 -7.45
N PHE A 387 -35.84 -29.48 -6.46
CA PHE A 387 -34.60 -30.21 -6.58
C PHE A 387 -34.74 -31.69 -6.16
N TYR A 388 -33.81 -32.52 -6.62
CA TYR A 388 -33.65 -33.93 -6.27
C TYR A 388 -33.45 -34.10 -4.77
N ASP A 389 -32.54 -33.31 -4.18
CA ASP A 389 -32.48 -33.15 -2.72
C ASP A 389 -33.53 -32.13 -2.27
N LYS A 390 -34.65 -32.63 -1.74
CA LYS A 390 -35.78 -31.82 -1.29
C LYS A 390 -35.47 -30.91 -0.09
N GLN A 391 -34.32 -31.09 0.57
CA GLN A 391 -33.90 -30.30 1.72
C GLN A 391 -32.82 -29.27 1.37
N ALA A 392 -32.30 -29.32 0.14
CA ALA A 392 -31.32 -28.37 -0.36
C ALA A 392 -32.00 -27.09 -0.85
N THR A 393 -31.34 -25.96 -0.61
CA THR A 393 -31.69 -24.69 -1.25
C THR A 393 -31.11 -24.61 -2.65
N ARG A 394 -31.55 -23.64 -3.46
CA ARG A 394 -30.93 -23.37 -4.78
C ARG A 394 -29.47 -22.92 -4.66
N ILE A 395 -29.08 -22.34 -3.51
CA ILE A 395 -27.69 -21.98 -3.21
C ILE A 395 -26.86 -23.25 -3.05
N GLU A 396 -27.36 -24.23 -2.30
CA GLU A 396 -26.70 -25.54 -2.17
C GLU A 396 -26.65 -26.28 -3.51
N ALA A 397 -27.73 -26.26 -4.31
CA ALA A 397 -27.77 -26.85 -5.64
C ALA A 397 -26.66 -26.29 -6.55
N TYR A 398 -26.56 -24.97 -6.66
CA TYR A 398 -25.51 -24.30 -7.43
C TYR A 398 -24.12 -24.66 -6.93
N ARG A 399 -23.89 -24.58 -5.61
CA ARG A 399 -22.57 -24.82 -5.01
C ARG A 399 -22.11 -26.26 -5.21
N ARG A 400 -23.01 -27.25 -5.05
CA ARG A 400 -22.70 -28.68 -5.31
C ARG A 400 -22.37 -28.92 -6.78
N GLY A 401 -23.10 -28.30 -7.70
CA GLY A 401 -22.80 -28.34 -9.13
C GLY A 401 -21.43 -27.73 -9.48
N MET A 402 -21.14 -26.53 -8.96
CA MET A 402 -19.85 -25.86 -9.16
C MET A 402 -18.67 -26.63 -8.55
N GLN A 403 -18.86 -27.30 -7.40
CA GLN A 403 -17.86 -28.19 -6.82
C GLN A 403 -17.52 -29.38 -7.73
N ALA A 404 -18.52 -29.95 -8.41
CA ALA A 404 -18.29 -30.99 -9.40
C ALA A 404 -17.51 -30.46 -10.61
N ILE A 405 -17.84 -29.26 -11.09
CA ILE A 405 -17.10 -28.58 -12.16
C ILE A 405 -15.63 -28.38 -11.75
N LEU A 406 -15.35 -27.86 -10.56
CA LEU A 406 -14.00 -27.65 -10.04
C LEU A 406 -13.15 -28.94 -10.03
N LYS A 407 -13.76 -30.07 -9.62
CA LYS A 407 -13.10 -31.38 -9.66
C LYS A 407 -12.73 -31.80 -11.08
N GLY A 408 -13.59 -31.51 -12.05
CA GLY A 408 -13.38 -31.80 -13.46
C GLY A 408 -12.30 -30.92 -14.09
N THR A 409 -12.32 -29.61 -13.80
CA THR A 409 -11.40 -28.63 -14.37
C THR A 409 -9.97 -28.74 -13.81
N GLY A 410 -9.81 -29.29 -12.61
CA GLY A 410 -8.51 -29.39 -11.95
C GLY A 410 -7.90 -28.00 -11.68
N ASP A 411 -6.72 -27.76 -12.23
CA ASP A 411 -5.93 -26.53 -12.09
C ASP A 411 -6.31 -25.41 -13.09
N ALA A 412 -7.29 -25.64 -13.96
CA ALA A 412 -7.71 -24.64 -14.93
C ALA A 412 -8.40 -23.43 -14.29
N PHE A 413 -8.25 -22.27 -14.92
CA PHE A 413 -8.94 -21.06 -14.53
C PHE A 413 -10.45 -21.17 -14.82
N ILE A 414 -11.28 -20.64 -13.92
CA ILE A 414 -12.74 -20.60 -14.10
C ILE A 414 -13.19 -19.15 -13.96
N LEU A 415 -13.75 -18.61 -15.03
CA LEU A 415 -14.43 -17.33 -15.06
C LEU A 415 -15.94 -17.56 -14.93
N GLY A 416 -16.56 -17.06 -13.85
CA GLY A 416 -18.01 -16.96 -13.76
C GLY A 416 -18.55 -15.85 -14.66
N CYS A 417 -19.53 -16.16 -15.49
CA CYS A 417 -20.26 -15.24 -16.36
C CYS A 417 -21.77 -15.47 -16.19
N ASN A 418 -22.53 -14.38 -16.18
CA ASN A 418 -23.97 -14.39 -15.82
C ASN A 418 -24.27 -15.28 -14.60
N HIS A 419 -23.40 -15.18 -13.59
CA HIS A 419 -23.39 -16.05 -12.42
C HIS A 419 -24.07 -15.36 -11.23
N PRO A 420 -24.58 -16.14 -10.25
CA PRO A 420 -25.07 -15.57 -9.01
C PRO A 420 -23.84 -15.18 -8.15
N LEU A 421 -23.74 -13.91 -7.76
CA LEU A 421 -22.48 -13.37 -7.22
C LEU A 421 -22.03 -14.09 -5.95
N TRP A 422 -22.78 -13.96 -4.85
CA TRP A 422 -22.40 -14.54 -3.56
C TRP A 422 -22.35 -16.07 -3.53
N PRO A 423 -23.28 -16.80 -4.18
CA PRO A 423 -23.18 -18.25 -4.25
C PRO A 423 -21.90 -18.74 -4.91
N SER A 424 -21.25 -17.90 -5.73
CA SER A 424 -19.98 -18.22 -6.43
C SER A 424 -18.72 -17.99 -5.59
N LEU A 425 -18.83 -17.40 -4.41
CA LEU A 425 -17.69 -17.16 -3.53
C LEU A 425 -16.98 -18.48 -3.19
N GLY A 426 -15.65 -18.50 -3.42
CA GLY A 426 -14.79 -19.66 -3.25
C GLY A 426 -14.94 -20.76 -4.31
N LEU A 427 -15.69 -20.50 -5.40
CA LEU A 427 -15.97 -21.50 -6.44
C LEU A 427 -15.56 -21.08 -7.86
N VAL A 428 -15.13 -19.84 -8.04
CA VAL A 428 -14.61 -19.31 -9.32
C VAL A 428 -13.29 -18.57 -9.08
N HIS A 429 -12.41 -18.57 -10.09
CA HIS A 429 -11.15 -17.83 -10.05
C HIS A 429 -11.34 -16.38 -10.50
N GLY A 430 -12.23 -16.17 -11.47
CA GLY A 430 -12.62 -14.86 -11.98
C GLY A 430 -14.12 -14.67 -12.03
N SER A 431 -14.55 -13.41 -12.06
CA SER A 431 -15.95 -12.99 -12.12
C SER A 431 -16.10 -11.90 -13.16
N ARG A 432 -16.92 -12.12 -14.19
CA ARG A 432 -17.43 -11.00 -14.98
C ARG A 432 -18.06 -9.97 -14.03
N SER A 433 -17.81 -8.68 -14.26
CA SER A 433 -18.26 -7.62 -13.36
C SER A 433 -19.27 -6.66 -13.99
N SER A 434 -19.64 -6.86 -15.25
CA SER A 434 -20.60 -6.03 -15.97
C SER A 434 -21.41 -6.79 -17.02
N MET A 435 -22.42 -6.10 -17.55
CA MET A 435 -23.07 -6.37 -18.82
C MET A 435 -22.05 -6.47 -19.98
N ASP A 436 -22.50 -7.05 -21.09
CA ASP A 436 -21.69 -7.21 -22.30
C ASP A 436 -21.28 -5.87 -22.90
N ILE A 437 -19.98 -5.73 -23.15
CA ILE A 437 -19.36 -4.58 -23.78
C ILE A 437 -19.75 -4.50 -25.27
N LYS A 438 -19.93 -3.27 -25.77
CA LYS A 438 -20.23 -3.00 -27.18
C LYS A 438 -19.58 -1.69 -27.59
N ARG A 439 -19.23 -1.58 -28.88
CA ARG A 439 -18.64 -0.38 -29.49
C ARG A 439 -19.67 0.75 -29.61
N GLN A 440 -20.07 1.30 -28.48
CA GLN A 440 -20.99 2.43 -28.35
C GLN A 440 -20.77 3.12 -26.99
N TRP A 441 -20.75 4.46 -26.99
CA TRP A 441 -20.51 5.26 -25.78
C TRP A 441 -21.39 4.85 -24.60
N SER A 442 -22.70 4.73 -24.82
CA SER A 442 -23.66 4.40 -23.76
C SER A 442 -23.36 3.07 -23.06
N THR A 443 -22.71 2.12 -23.75
CA THR A 443 -22.28 0.86 -23.16
C THR A 443 -20.93 0.99 -22.48
N PHE A 444 -19.95 1.70 -23.07
CA PHE A 444 -18.69 2.00 -22.39
C PHE A 444 -18.94 2.71 -21.05
N ALA A 445 -19.81 3.71 -21.03
CA ALA A 445 -20.19 4.42 -19.81
C ALA A 445 -20.95 3.50 -18.83
N GLY A 446 -21.98 2.79 -19.29
CA GLY A 446 -22.80 1.93 -18.42
C GLY A 446 -22.02 0.79 -17.78
N THR A 447 -21.39 -0.06 -18.61
CA THR A 447 -20.53 -1.18 -18.14
C THR A 447 -19.34 -0.67 -17.35
N GLY A 448 -18.81 0.50 -17.72
CA GLY A 448 -17.77 1.17 -16.99
C GLY A 448 -18.14 1.43 -15.53
N ARG A 449 -19.30 2.03 -15.28
CA ARG A 449 -19.79 2.25 -13.91
C ARG A 449 -20.03 0.95 -13.17
N GLU A 450 -20.66 -0.02 -13.83
CA GLU A 450 -20.89 -1.36 -13.27
C GLU A 450 -19.58 -2.01 -12.79
N ASN A 451 -18.51 -1.88 -13.57
CA ASN A 451 -17.18 -2.40 -13.26
C ASN A 451 -16.52 -1.64 -12.10
N LEU A 452 -16.61 -0.31 -12.07
CA LEU A 452 -15.96 0.51 -11.04
C LEU A 452 -16.60 0.35 -9.65
N TYR A 453 -17.92 0.18 -9.58
CA TYR A 453 -18.59 -0.17 -8.32
C TYR A 453 -18.14 -1.53 -7.75
N ARG A 454 -17.71 -2.45 -8.61
CA ARG A 454 -17.22 -3.78 -8.24
C ARG A 454 -15.70 -3.90 -8.20
N ALA A 455 -14.96 -2.83 -8.52
CA ALA A 455 -13.50 -2.86 -8.64
C ALA A 455 -12.80 -3.33 -7.34
N TRP A 456 -13.41 -3.05 -6.18
CA TRP A 456 -12.90 -3.52 -4.88
C TRP A 456 -12.84 -5.05 -4.74
N GLN A 457 -13.61 -5.81 -5.53
CA GLN A 457 -13.62 -7.27 -5.50
C GLN A 457 -12.35 -7.87 -6.12
N ASN A 458 -11.71 -7.13 -7.02
CA ASN A 458 -10.54 -7.59 -7.78
C ASN A 458 -9.36 -7.92 -6.85
N GLY A 459 -8.80 -9.12 -7.03
CA GLY A 459 -7.69 -9.62 -6.20
C GLY A 459 -8.10 -10.03 -4.79
N ARG A 460 -9.32 -9.69 -4.33
CA ARG A 460 -9.82 -9.95 -2.97
C ARG A 460 -10.80 -11.11 -2.93
N LEU A 461 -11.85 -11.09 -3.76
CA LEU A 461 -12.85 -12.17 -3.85
C LEU A 461 -12.55 -13.15 -4.99
N TRP A 462 -12.03 -12.62 -6.09
CA TRP A 462 -11.69 -13.27 -7.36
C TRP A 462 -10.88 -12.29 -8.21
N TRP A 463 -10.49 -12.65 -9.42
CA TRP A 463 -10.07 -11.69 -10.44
C TRP A 463 -11.29 -11.12 -11.15
N ASN A 464 -11.46 -9.80 -11.17
CA ASN A 464 -12.58 -9.21 -11.92
C ASN A 464 -12.30 -9.32 -13.42
N ASP A 465 -13.30 -9.69 -14.19
CA ASP A 465 -13.31 -9.54 -15.64
C ASP A 465 -14.23 -8.38 -16.00
N PRO A 466 -13.66 -7.22 -16.37
CA PRO A 466 -14.42 -6.03 -16.75
C PRO A 466 -15.06 -6.15 -18.13
N ASP A 467 -15.04 -7.35 -18.70
CA ASP A 467 -15.26 -7.64 -20.10
C ASP A 467 -14.15 -7.11 -21.01
N CYS A 468 -14.28 -7.31 -22.31
CA CYS A 468 -13.17 -7.13 -23.24
C CYS A 468 -12.78 -5.65 -23.46
N LEU A 469 -11.47 -5.41 -23.55
CA LEU A 469 -10.92 -4.19 -24.14
C LEU A 469 -11.23 -4.21 -25.65
N LEU A 470 -11.92 -3.17 -26.13
CA LEU A 470 -12.28 -3.00 -27.53
C LEU A 470 -11.60 -1.74 -28.07
N LEU A 471 -10.77 -1.88 -29.10
CA LEU A 471 -10.01 -0.80 -29.69
C LEU A 471 -10.18 -0.69 -31.21
N THR A 472 -10.89 -1.62 -31.85
CA THR A 472 -11.21 -1.54 -33.29
C THR A 472 -12.62 -1.01 -33.52
N GLY A 473 -12.92 -0.59 -34.75
CA GLY A 473 -14.24 -0.10 -35.16
C GLY A 473 -14.37 1.42 -35.23
N LYS A 474 -15.58 1.88 -35.55
CA LYS A 474 -15.92 3.27 -35.89
C LYS A 474 -16.45 4.03 -34.68
N MET A 475 -15.58 4.35 -33.72
CA MET A 475 -15.88 5.29 -32.61
C MET A 475 -14.81 6.39 -32.55
N PRO A 476 -15.13 7.56 -31.96
CA PRO A 476 -14.16 8.60 -31.68
C PRO A 476 -13.00 8.12 -30.79
N ASP A 477 -11.78 8.61 -31.03
CA ASP A 477 -10.60 8.14 -30.29
C ASP A 477 -10.62 8.48 -28.80
N ASN A 478 -11.27 9.58 -28.39
CA ASN A 478 -11.51 9.92 -26.99
C ASN A 478 -12.31 8.83 -26.27
N GLU A 479 -13.33 8.26 -26.91
CA GLU A 479 -14.15 7.21 -26.29
C GLU A 479 -13.36 5.89 -26.14
N PHE A 480 -12.45 5.59 -27.08
CA PHE A 480 -11.51 4.48 -26.92
C PHE A 480 -10.48 4.73 -25.81
N ARG A 481 -9.99 5.97 -25.66
CA ARG A 481 -9.10 6.34 -24.54
C ARG A 481 -9.81 6.24 -23.20
N PHE A 482 -11.06 6.69 -23.12
CA PHE A 482 -11.91 6.50 -21.95
C PHE A 482 -12.05 5.02 -21.60
N HIS A 483 -12.42 4.18 -22.58
CA HIS A 483 -12.53 2.74 -22.38
C HIS A 483 -11.22 2.11 -21.90
N ALA A 484 -10.10 2.42 -22.53
CA ALA A 484 -8.79 1.91 -22.13
C ALA A 484 -8.39 2.35 -20.72
N ALA A 485 -8.59 3.62 -20.36
CA ALA A 485 -8.32 4.13 -19.02
C ALA A 485 -9.21 3.47 -17.96
N LEU A 486 -10.49 3.26 -18.28
CA LEU A 486 -11.43 2.59 -17.39
C LEU A 486 -11.05 1.13 -17.16
N ILE A 487 -10.79 0.37 -18.21
CA ILE A 487 -10.38 -1.05 -18.09
C ILE A 487 -9.07 -1.15 -17.30
N TYR A 488 -8.11 -0.24 -17.55
CA TYR A 488 -6.88 -0.15 -16.75
C TYR A 488 -7.17 0.07 -15.25
N ALA A 489 -8.13 0.92 -14.92
CA ALA A 489 -8.55 1.20 -13.55
C ALA A 489 -9.12 -0.01 -12.82
N THR A 490 -9.74 -0.96 -13.53
CA THR A 490 -10.27 -2.17 -12.88
C THR A 490 -9.17 -3.11 -12.40
N GLY A 491 -8.00 -3.08 -13.06
CA GLY A 491 -6.81 -3.87 -12.73
C GLY A 491 -7.00 -5.39 -12.77
N GLY A 492 -8.11 -5.88 -13.28
CA GLY A 492 -8.47 -7.30 -13.30
C GLY A 492 -7.94 -8.04 -14.53
N MET A 493 -8.70 -9.02 -15.00
CA MET A 493 -8.46 -9.71 -16.26
C MET A 493 -8.46 -8.73 -17.43
N LEU A 494 -7.71 -9.06 -18.47
CA LEU A 494 -7.69 -8.26 -19.69
C LEU A 494 -7.74 -9.17 -20.92
N LEU A 495 -8.91 -9.21 -21.55
CA LEU A 495 -9.10 -9.86 -22.85
C LEU A 495 -9.31 -8.79 -23.92
N SER A 496 -8.69 -8.95 -25.09
CA SER A 496 -9.08 -8.18 -26.28
C SER A 496 -10.28 -8.84 -26.95
N GLY A 497 -11.26 -8.03 -27.35
CA GLY A 497 -12.45 -8.47 -28.10
C GLY A 497 -12.47 -7.96 -29.55
N ASP A 498 -11.29 -7.74 -30.11
CA ASP A 498 -11.10 -7.14 -31.43
C ASP A 498 -10.74 -8.17 -32.49
N ASP A 499 -11.06 -7.89 -33.75
CA ASP A 499 -10.38 -8.54 -34.86
C ASP A 499 -9.02 -7.86 -35.06
N LEU A 500 -7.99 -8.46 -34.47
CA LEU A 500 -6.65 -7.88 -34.39
C LEU A 500 -5.96 -7.78 -35.75
N THR A 501 -6.43 -8.51 -36.75
CA THR A 501 -5.94 -8.35 -38.13
C THR A 501 -6.25 -6.96 -38.71
N THR A 502 -7.16 -6.21 -38.09
CA THR A 502 -7.62 -4.88 -38.53
C THR A 502 -7.22 -3.73 -37.59
N ILE A 503 -6.47 -4.02 -36.51
CA ILE A 503 -6.11 -3.00 -35.52
C ILE A 503 -5.05 -2.04 -36.06
N SER A 504 -5.20 -0.73 -35.78
CA SER A 504 -4.20 0.26 -36.17
C SER A 504 -2.94 0.14 -35.31
N PRO A 505 -1.76 0.55 -35.80
CA PRO A 505 -0.51 0.52 -35.02
C PRO A 505 -0.60 1.30 -33.69
N GLU A 506 -1.31 2.42 -33.66
CA GLU A 506 -1.47 3.27 -32.48
C GLU A 506 -2.30 2.55 -31.39
N ARG A 507 -3.42 1.94 -31.80
CA ARG A 507 -4.30 1.18 -30.91
C ARG A 507 -3.67 -0.14 -30.47
N LEU A 508 -2.87 -0.77 -31.33
CA LEU A 508 -2.03 -1.91 -30.97
C LEU A 508 -1.04 -1.57 -29.86
N ASN A 509 -0.45 -0.36 -29.89
CA ASN A 509 0.46 0.08 -28.83
C ASN A 509 -0.27 0.29 -27.48
N VAL A 510 -1.52 0.77 -27.50
CA VAL A 510 -2.37 0.83 -26.30
C VAL A 510 -2.60 -0.57 -25.74
N LEU A 511 -3.00 -1.53 -26.59
CA LEU A 511 -3.19 -2.92 -26.19
C LEU A 511 -1.93 -3.54 -25.58
N LYS A 512 -0.77 -3.36 -26.25
CA LYS A 512 0.54 -3.83 -25.76
C LYS A 512 0.91 -3.28 -24.40
N LYS A 513 0.59 -2.01 -24.12
CA LYS A 513 0.84 -1.39 -22.80
C LYS A 513 -0.19 -1.78 -21.75
N ALA A 514 -1.40 -2.15 -22.14
CA ALA A 514 -2.43 -2.58 -21.20
C ALA A 514 -2.12 -3.98 -20.64
N VAL A 515 -1.32 -4.78 -21.34
CA VAL A 515 -0.93 -6.14 -20.91
C VAL A 515 0.53 -6.24 -20.41
N PRO A 516 0.78 -6.97 -19.30
CA PRO A 516 -0.22 -7.56 -18.42
C PRO A 516 -0.87 -6.47 -17.54
N PRO A 517 -2.13 -6.70 -17.09
CA PRO A 517 -2.86 -5.79 -16.22
C PRO A 517 -2.15 -5.64 -14.87
N THR A 518 -2.57 -4.62 -14.12
CA THR A 518 -1.92 -4.21 -12.86
C THR A 518 -2.14 -5.18 -11.70
N ALA A 519 -3.11 -6.10 -11.80
CA ALA A 519 -3.58 -6.98 -10.72
C ALA A 519 -4.14 -6.24 -9.49
N GLN A 520 -4.28 -4.91 -9.57
CA GLN A 520 -4.77 -4.07 -8.50
C GLN A 520 -5.69 -3.02 -9.09
N ALA A 521 -6.90 -2.92 -8.55
CA ALA A 521 -7.86 -1.90 -8.95
C ALA A 521 -7.48 -0.51 -8.44
N ALA A 522 -7.94 0.53 -9.14
CA ALA A 522 -7.86 1.90 -8.68
C ALA A 522 -8.80 2.16 -7.50
N THR A 523 -8.31 2.92 -6.55
CA THR A 523 -9.08 3.51 -5.45
C THR A 523 -9.57 4.87 -5.91
N PHE A 524 -10.89 5.07 -5.97
CA PHE A 524 -11.49 6.34 -6.37
C PHE A 524 -11.80 7.21 -5.15
N GLU A 525 -11.72 8.53 -5.34
CA GLU A 525 -11.95 9.52 -4.28
C GLU A 525 -13.42 9.57 -3.85
N ASP A 526 -14.35 9.29 -4.76
CA ASP A 526 -15.79 9.23 -4.51
C ASP A 526 -16.51 8.29 -5.51
N ASP A 527 -17.84 8.21 -5.38
CA ASP A 527 -18.71 7.38 -6.22
C ASP A 527 -19.06 8.03 -7.59
N LYS A 528 -18.43 9.16 -7.94
CA LYS A 528 -18.49 9.73 -9.29
C LYS A 528 -17.44 9.12 -10.22
N PHE A 529 -16.40 8.49 -9.64
CA PHE A 529 -15.34 7.81 -10.37
C PHE A 529 -14.58 8.70 -11.37
N GLU A 530 -14.28 9.94 -10.99
CA GLU A 530 -13.54 10.88 -11.87
C GLU A 530 -12.02 10.79 -11.67
N VAL A 531 -11.57 10.57 -10.43
CA VAL A 531 -10.16 10.50 -10.05
C VAL A 531 -9.89 9.19 -9.31
N GLY A 532 -9.19 8.29 -9.98
CA GLY A 532 -8.73 7.01 -9.44
C GLY A 532 -7.22 7.02 -9.18
N ARG A 533 -6.78 6.37 -8.11
CA ARG A 533 -5.37 6.24 -7.71
C ARG A 533 -4.97 4.77 -7.69
N MET A 534 -3.78 4.46 -8.21
CA MET A 534 -3.23 3.10 -8.20
C MET A 534 -1.79 3.11 -7.70
N HIS A 535 -1.45 2.17 -6.82
CA HIS A 535 -0.10 2.00 -6.29
C HIS A 535 0.38 0.56 -6.51
N THR A 536 1.03 0.33 -7.65
CA THR A 536 1.50 -0.99 -8.03
C THR A 536 3.00 -1.12 -7.81
N SER A 537 3.53 -2.34 -7.91
CA SER A 537 4.98 -2.59 -7.91
C SER A 537 5.72 -1.89 -9.06
N ARG A 538 5.02 -1.45 -10.11
CA ARG A 538 5.59 -0.74 -11.27
C ARG A 538 5.59 0.77 -11.10
N GLY A 539 4.78 1.33 -10.21
CA GLY A 539 4.70 2.76 -10.00
C GLY A 539 3.39 3.24 -9.40
N ARG A 540 3.26 4.57 -9.31
CA ARG A 540 2.04 5.26 -8.90
C ARG A 540 1.34 5.82 -10.13
N TYR A 541 0.03 5.65 -10.21
CA TYR A 541 -0.76 6.13 -11.36
C TYR A 541 -1.99 6.89 -10.90
N LEU A 542 -2.37 7.88 -11.70
CA LEU A 542 -3.71 8.47 -11.67
C LEU A 542 -4.48 8.01 -12.91
N VAL A 543 -5.74 7.64 -12.69
CA VAL A 543 -6.74 7.44 -13.74
C VAL A 543 -7.72 8.59 -13.66
N LEU A 544 -7.89 9.31 -14.76
CA LEU A 544 -8.77 10.48 -14.84
C LEU A 544 -9.84 10.21 -15.91
N LEU A 545 -11.11 10.31 -15.54
CA LEU A 545 -12.25 9.95 -16.41
C LEU A 545 -13.22 11.12 -16.54
N ASN A 546 -13.42 11.60 -17.76
CA ASN A 546 -14.48 12.58 -18.06
C ASN A 546 -15.72 11.87 -18.61
N TRP A 547 -16.73 11.74 -17.75
CA TRP A 547 -18.02 11.14 -18.11
C TRP A 547 -18.91 12.08 -18.94
N ASP A 548 -18.65 13.39 -18.89
CA ASP A 548 -19.48 14.41 -19.53
C ASP A 548 -19.22 14.47 -21.05
N SER A 549 -20.20 14.91 -21.82
CA SER A 549 -20.08 15.08 -23.28
C SER A 549 -19.28 16.30 -23.71
N THR A 550 -18.94 17.18 -22.77
CA THR A 550 -18.17 18.41 -23.00
C THR A 550 -16.78 18.30 -22.37
N ALA A 551 -15.84 19.08 -22.91
CA ALA A 551 -14.50 19.13 -22.37
C ALA A 551 -14.50 19.71 -20.95
N ARG A 552 -13.76 19.08 -20.03
CA ARG A 552 -13.71 19.47 -18.62
C ARG A 552 -12.29 19.37 -18.08
N ARG A 553 -11.95 20.30 -17.18
CA ARG A 553 -10.72 20.23 -16.39
C ARG A 553 -10.93 19.32 -15.19
N ILE A 554 -10.13 18.25 -15.11
CA ILE A 554 -10.08 17.35 -13.95
C ILE A 554 -8.76 17.58 -13.22
N SER A 555 -8.84 17.63 -11.89
CA SER A 555 -7.73 17.92 -10.99
C SER A 555 -7.57 16.80 -9.98
N ALA A 556 -6.32 16.45 -9.66
CA ALA A 556 -5.97 15.47 -8.65
C ALA A 556 -4.85 16.00 -7.75
N ARG A 557 -5.02 15.87 -6.42
CA ARG A 557 -3.99 16.24 -5.45
C ARG A 557 -2.77 15.33 -5.54
N LEU A 558 -1.58 15.90 -5.34
CA LEU A 558 -0.30 15.19 -5.33
C LEU A 558 0.32 15.26 -3.94
N ASP A 559 0.64 14.10 -3.36
CA ASP A 559 1.23 14.02 -2.01
C ASP A 559 2.69 14.49 -1.98
N THR A 560 3.38 14.40 -3.11
CA THR A 560 4.80 14.72 -3.25
C THR A 560 5.07 15.34 -4.63
N PRO A 561 6.05 16.25 -4.76
CA PRO A 561 6.52 16.70 -6.07
C PRO A 561 6.90 15.51 -6.98
N CYS A 562 6.42 15.54 -8.22
CA CYS A 562 6.66 14.45 -9.17
C CYS A 562 6.72 14.94 -10.63
N GLU A 563 7.45 14.20 -11.46
CA GLU A 563 7.30 14.25 -12.92
C GLU A 563 6.08 13.42 -13.31
N VAL A 564 5.16 14.01 -14.07
CA VAL A 564 3.96 13.34 -14.58
C VAL A 564 4.20 12.92 -16.02
N VAL A 565 3.91 11.66 -16.34
CA VAL A 565 4.13 11.06 -17.66
C VAL A 565 2.84 10.41 -18.15
N ASP A 566 2.44 10.68 -19.39
CA ASP A 566 1.32 9.97 -20.02
C ASP A 566 1.66 8.48 -20.19
N TYR A 567 0.84 7.60 -19.62
CA TYR A 567 1.12 6.16 -19.58
C TYR A 567 1.17 5.55 -20.98
N TRP A 568 0.22 5.91 -21.85
CA TRP A 568 0.05 5.30 -23.17
C TRP A 568 1.13 5.72 -24.17
N THR A 569 1.52 6.99 -24.15
CA THR A 569 2.50 7.56 -25.10
C THR A 569 3.91 7.63 -24.54
N GLY A 570 4.07 7.65 -23.20
CA GLY A 570 5.36 7.92 -22.54
C GLY A 570 5.78 9.39 -22.59
N LYS A 571 4.92 10.28 -23.09
CA LYS A 571 5.20 11.71 -23.15
C LYS A 571 5.29 12.31 -21.75
N ARG A 572 6.37 13.03 -21.47
CA ARG A 572 6.53 13.81 -20.23
C ARG A 572 5.58 15.01 -20.28
N LEU A 573 4.69 15.11 -19.30
CA LEU A 573 3.69 16.16 -19.22
C LEU A 573 4.16 17.36 -18.37
N GLY A 574 5.19 17.16 -17.55
CA GLY A 574 5.81 18.22 -16.77
C GLY A 574 6.12 17.79 -15.34
N ARG A 575 6.57 18.74 -14.51
CA ARG A 575 6.77 18.57 -13.07
C ARG A 575 5.70 19.34 -12.32
N PHE A 576 5.12 18.70 -11.31
CA PHE A 576 3.98 19.22 -10.57
C PHE A 576 4.20 19.01 -9.07
N SER A 577 3.66 19.90 -8.25
CA SER A 577 3.64 19.84 -6.79
C SER A 577 2.26 20.28 -6.29
N GLY A 578 1.74 19.62 -5.26
CA GLY A 578 0.41 19.87 -4.68
C GLY A 578 -0.77 19.39 -5.52
N GLU A 579 -0.80 19.68 -6.83
CA GLU A 579 -1.90 19.30 -7.73
C GLU A 579 -1.41 19.04 -9.16
N TYR A 580 -2.04 18.08 -9.84
CA TYR A 580 -2.00 17.91 -11.28
C TYR A 580 -3.41 18.11 -11.86
N SER A 581 -3.54 18.97 -12.87
CA SER A 581 -4.80 19.11 -13.63
C SER A 581 -4.58 18.90 -15.13
N VAL A 582 -5.60 18.35 -15.79
CA VAL A 582 -5.64 18.17 -17.25
C VAL A 582 -7.05 18.46 -17.78
N THR A 583 -7.13 19.06 -18.97
CA THR A 583 -8.39 19.20 -19.70
C THR A 583 -8.60 17.97 -20.57
N LEU A 584 -9.63 17.20 -20.26
CA LEU A 584 -10.07 16.05 -21.05
C LEU A 584 -11.21 16.48 -21.98
N GLN A 585 -11.23 15.93 -23.21
CA GLN A 585 -12.39 16.12 -24.10
C GLN A 585 -13.63 15.45 -23.53
N GLY A 586 -14.80 15.74 -24.09
CA GLY A 586 -16.01 15.00 -23.72
C GLY A 586 -15.81 13.50 -23.93
N HIS A 587 -16.27 12.67 -23.01
CA HIS A 587 -16.14 11.21 -23.08
C HIS A 587 -14.68 10.71 -23.23
N ASP A 588 -13.73 11.36 -22.55
CA ASP A 588 -12.29 11.05 -22.67
C ASP A 588 -11.70 10.59 -21.33
N GLY A 589 -10.57 9.88 -21.38
CA GLY A 589 -9.89 9.36 -20.21
C GLY A 589 -8.38 9.38 -20.35
N ALA A 590 -7.68 9.51 -19.22
CA ALA A 590 -6.23 9.51 -19.17
C ALA A 590 -5.71 8.60 -18.05
N VAL A 591 -4.55 7.98 -18.31
CA VAL A 591 -3.75 7.30 -17.29
C VAL A 591 -2.39 7.99 -17.27
N VAL A 592 -1.99 8.51 -16.12
CA VAL A 592 -0.68 9.16 -15.96
C VAL A 592 0.12 8.47 -14.86
N GLU A 593 1.41 8.27 -15.14
CA GLU A 593 2.39 7.76 -14.17
C GLU A 593 2.97 8.94 -13.38
N LEU A 594 2.97 8.81 -12.05
CA LEU A 594 3.58 9.76 -11.13
C LEU A 594 4.98 9.27 -10.77
N LYS A 595 6.01 9.87 -11.38
CA LYS A 595 7.41 9.58 -11.05
C LYS A 595 7.86 10.53 -9.95
N PRO A 596 7.99 10.07 -8.68
CA PRO A 596 8.54 10.92 -7.64
C PRO A 596 9.88 11.48 -8.12
N GLU A 597 10.16 12.74 -7.82
CA GLU A 597 11.49 13.26 -8.10
C GLU A 597 12.52 12.39 -7.34
N LYS A 598 13.54 11.91 -8.05
CA LYS A 598 14.64 11.19 -7.42
C LYS A 598 15.30 12.12 -6.43
N THR A 599 15.16 11.81 -5.15
CA THR A 599 15.81 12.58 -4.10
C THR A 599 17.32 12.36 -4.17
N TRP A 600 18.10 13.34 -3.70
CA TRP A 600 19.55 13.18 -3.55
C TRP A 600 19.90 11.91 -2.75
N LEU A 601 19.11 11.59 -1.71
CA LEU A 601 19.26 10.36 -0.94
C LEU A 601 19.24 9.10 -1.83
N GLN A 602 18.25 8.97 -2.72
CA GLN A 602 18.16 7.80 -3.61
C GLN A 602 19.35 7.72 -4.57
N GLN A 603 19.81 8.86 -5.08
CA GLN A 603 20.98 8.91 -5.95
C GLN A 603 22.26 8.48 -5.21
N ILE A 604 22.47 8.98 -3.98
CA ILE A 604 23.63 8.63 -3.15
C ILE A 604 23.60 7.15 -2.79
N ILE A 605 22.44 6.62 -2.36
CA ILE A 605 22.28 5.19 -2.07
C ILE A 605 22.64 4.39 -3.32
N LYS A 606 22.12 4.75 -4.50
CA LYS A 606 22.44 4.05 -5.74
C LYS A 606 23.94 4.02 -6.01
N ASP A 607 24.59 5.17 -5.93
CA ASP A 607 26.00 5.29 -6.30
C ASP A 607 26.94 4.64 -5.27
N ARG A 608 26.53 4.60 -3.99
CA ARG A 608 27.40 4.23 -2.85
C ARG A 608 26.94 2.99 -2.07
N LYS A 609 25.91 2.27 -2.55
CA LYS A 609 25.35 1.10 -1.87
C LYS A 609 26.42 0.08 -1.48
N LYS A 610 27.35 -0.20 -2.40
CA LYS A 610 28.43 -1.17 -2.17
C LYS A 610 29.29 -0.79 -0.96
N ASP A 611 29.69 0.47 -0.88
CA ASP A 611 30.56 0.96 0.19
C ASP A 611 29.82 1.03 1.53
N ILE A 612 28.55 1.43 1.52
CA ILE A 612 27.67 1.43 2.70
C ILE A 612 27.58 0.01 3.27
N LEU A 613 27.28 -0.98 2.43
CA LEU A 613 27.15 -2.37 2.86
C LEU A 613 28.49 -2.99 3.31
N ALA A 614 29.62 -2.59 2.70
CA ALA A 614 30.93 -3.05 3.13
C ALA A 614 31.27 -2.58 4.56
N ARG A 615 30.99 -1.32 4.88
CA ARG A 615 31.17 -0.79 6.26
C ARG A 615 30.21 -1.44 7.24
N ALA A 616 28.97 -1.68 6.81
CA ALA A 616 27.98 -2.38 7.63
C ALA A 616 28.44 -3.80 7.95
N ALA A 617 29.03 -4.51 6.99
CA ALA A 617 29.57 -5.85 7.22
C ALA A 617 30.69 -5.84 8.28
N TRP A 618 31.60 -4.86 8.23
CA TRP A 618 32.59 -4.65 9.30
C TRP A 618 31.93 -4.32 10.65
N ALA A 619 30.93 -3.44 10.65
CA ALA A 619 30.21 -3.01 11.85
C ALA A 619 29.43 -4.17 12.52
N MET A 620 28.84 -5.06 11.73
CA MET A 620 28.12 -6.25 12.21
C MET A 620 29.02 -7.22 12.98
N GLN A 621 30.32 -7.23 12.70
CA GLN A 621 31.31 -8.06 13.40
C GLN A 621 31.81 -7.44 14.71
N GLN A 622 31.46 -6.18 14.99
CA GLN A 622 31.95 -5.46 16.16
C GLN A 622 31.18 -5.88 17.42
N GLN A 623 31.91 -5.94 18.54
CA GLN A 623 31.32 -6.07 19.88
C GLN A 623 31.26 -4.72 20.60
N PRO A 624 30.29 -4.48 21.49
CA PRO A 624 30.25 -3.29 22.32
C PRO A 624 31.55 -3.13 23.13
N GLU A 625 32.09 -1.92 23.12
CA GLU A 625 33.29 -1.52 23.86
C GLU A 625 33.08 -0.08 24.30
N THR A 626 33.22 0.18 25.59
CA THR A 626 32.95 1.49 26.20
C THR A 626 34.16 2.00 26.99
N VAL A 627 34.02 3.14 27.67
CA VAL A 627 35.08 3.70 28.52
C VAL A 627 35.55 2.72 29.60
N THR A 628 34.67 1.86 30.10
CA THR A 628 34.99 0.88 31.16
C THR A 628 35.95 -0.23 30.70
N ALA A 629 36.18 -0.39 29.39
CA ALA A 629 37.09 -1.39 28.84
C ALA A 629 38.57 -1.03 29.02
N HIS A 630 38.88 0.23 29.33
CA HIS A 630 40.24 0.73 29.43
C HIS A 630 40.42 1.55 30.71
N ARG A 631 41.64 1.57 31.25
CA ARG A 631 41.97 2.38 32.44
C ARG A 631 43.32 3.05 32.23
N CYS A 632 43.45 4.29 32.68
CA CYS A 632 44.71 5.00 32.78
C CYS A 632 44.99 5.34 34.24
N ASP A 633 46.14 4.94 34.77
CA ASP A 633 46.54 5.25 36.15
C ASP A 633 46.77 6.74 36.39
N ARG A 634 46.94 7.53 35.31
CA ARG A 634 47.04 9.00 35.37
C ARG A 634 45.67 9.69 35.42
N SER A 635 44.57 8.95 35.26
CA SER A 635 43.21 9.50 35.34
C SER A 635 42.84 9.80 36.78
N ALA A 636 42.25 10.98 37.01
CA ALA A 636 41.62 11.33 38.28
C ALA A 636 40.15 10.86 38.36
N GLY A 637 39.59 10.36 37.26
CA GLY A 637 38.22 9.85 37.19
C GLY A 637 38.10 8.37 37.52
N GLY A 638 36.87 7.94 37.80
CA GLY A 638 36.50 6.54 38.01
C GLY A 638 36.36 5.76 36.69
N LEU A 639 35.95 4.49 36.82
CA LEU A 639 35.86 3.53 35.70
C LEU A 639 34.88 3.97 34.58
N HIS A 640 33.81 4.67 34.95
CA HIS A 640 32.77 5.13 34.03
C HIS A 640 33.06 6.52 33.45
N ASP A 641 34.15 7.17 33.87
CA ASP A 641 34.47 8.53 33.44
C ASP A 641 35.32 8.53 32.16
N PHE A 642 34.97 9.42 31.23
CA PHE A 642 35.78 9.61 30.03
C PHE A 642 37.09 10.33 30.39
N TYR A 643 38.22 9.79 29.93
CA TYR A 643 39.55 10.33 30.16
C TYR A 643 40.33 10.39 28.85
N SER A 644 40.99 11.51 28.63
CA SER A 644 41.94 11.70 27.53
C SER A 644 43.01 12.69 27.94
N GLU A 645 44.16 12.66 27.25
CA GLU A 645 45.25 13.62 27.48
C GLU A 645 45.30 14.66 26.36
N GLY A 646 45.76 15.87 26.68
CA GLY A 646 45.92 16.94 25.72
C GLY A 646 46.96 16.58 24.65
N ASP A 647 46.56 16.56 23.38
CA ASP A 647 47.37 16.02 22.27
C ASP A 647 48.76 16.65 22.12
N TYR A 648 48.86 17.96 22.36
CA TYR A 648 50.05 18.74 22.08
C TYR A 648 50.90 18.98 23.32
N TRP A 649 50.74 18.17 24.37
CA TRP A 649 51.47 18.31 25.62
C TRP A 649 52.48 17.18 25.77
N TRP A 650 53.75 17.56 25.96
CA TRP A 650 54.89 16.67 25.94
C TRP A 650 55.63 16.67 27.28
N PRO A 651 56.30 15.57 27.67
CA PRO A 651 57.22 15.55 28.80
C PRO A 651 58.24 16.69 28.69
N ASN A 652 58.45 17.38 29.81
CA ASN A 652 59.49 18.39 29.88
C ASN A 652 60.86 17.68 30.03
N PRO A 653 61.83 17.92 29.14
CA PRO A 653 63.13 17.23 29.18
C PRO A 653 63.98 17.57 30.41
N ALA A 654 63.62 18.61 31.19
CA ALA A 654 64.38 19.01 32.36
C ALA A 654 64.23 18.06 33.57
N HIS A 655 63.05 17.48 33.82
CA HIS A 655 62.82 16.51 34.90
C HIS A 655 61.56 15.66 34.64
N PRO A 656 61.54 14.33 34.90
CA PRO A 656 60.41 13.43 34.62
C PRO A 656 59.06 13.82 35.27
N ASP A 657 59.13 14.50 36.41
CA ASP A 657 57.97 14.95 37.19
C ASP A 657 57.50 16.37 36.89
N SER A 658 58.21 17.07 35.99
CA SER A 658 57.83 18.43 35.61
C SER A 658 56.48 18.45 34.88
N PRO A 659 55.68 19.52 35.05
CA PRO A 659 54.48 19.75 34.24
C PRO A 659 54.81 19.69 32.75
N TYR A 660 53.94 19.05 31.97
CA TYR A 660 54.13 18.95 30.52
C TYR A 660 54.19 20.34 29.85
N VAL A 661 54.83 20.40 28.69
CA VAL A 661 55.01 21.61 27.86
C VAL A 661 54.31 21.47 26.51
N GLN A 662 53.78 22.58 25.98
CA GLN A 662 52.98 22.57 24.77
C GLN A 662 53.84 22.61 23.49
N ARG A 663 53.48 21.81 22.48
CA ARG A 663 54.04 21.81 21.11
C ARG A 663 52.91 21.77 20.09
N ASP A 664 52.38 22.94 19.69
CA ASP A 664 51.18 23.03 18.84
C ASP A 664 51.31 22.26 17.52
N GLY A 665 50.31 21.47 17.19
CA GLY A 665 50.26 20.65 15.98
C GLY A 665 51.08 19.36 16.01
N GLN A 666 51.89 19.11 17.05
CA GLN A 666 52.69 17.89 17.20
C GLN A 666 52.08 16.98 18.26
N THR A 667 51.38 15.93 17.82
CA THR A 667 50.70 14.98 18.71
C THR A 667 51.72 14.14 19.48
N ASN A 668 51.60 14.08 20.81
CA ASN A 668 52.36 13.17 21.65
C ASN A 668 51.88 11.72 21.46
N PRO A 669 52.71 10.79 20.94
CA PRO A 669 52.31 9.41 20.70
C PRO A 669 52.06 8.62 22.01
N ASP A 670 52.60 9.08 23.14
CA ASP A 670 52.49 8.38 24.44
C ASP A 670 51.22 8.76 25.23
N ASN A 671 50.36 9.59 24.64
CA ASN A 671 49.10 9.98 25.26
C ASN A 671 48.13 8.78 25.39
N PHE A 672 47.38 8.75 26.48
CA PHE A 672 46.24 7.87 26.62
C PHE A 672 45.11 8.30 25.66
N VAL A 673 44.84 7.45 24.67
CA VAL A 673 43.84 7.69 23.62
C VAL A 673 42.75 6.62 23.55
N ALA A 674 42.75 5.64 24.47
CA ALA A 674 41.88 4.47 24.37
C ALA A 674 40.38 4.83 24.42
N HIS A 675 39.95 5.72 25.34
CA HIS A 675 38.54 6.13 25.41
C HIS A 675 38.11 6.88 24.15
N ARG A 676 38.98 7.75 23.62
CA ARG A 676 38.75 8.45 22.35
C ARG A 676 38.60 7.46 21.19
N ARG A 677 39.46 6.44 21.11
CA ARG A 677 39.37 5.37 20.09
C ARG A 677 38.07 4.59 20.21
N ALA A 678 37.66 4.24 21.42
CA ALA A 678 36.37 3.58 21.68
C ALA A 678 35.19 4.45 21.20
N MET A 679 35.21 5.76 21.48
CA MET A 679 34.21 6.72 21.03
C MET A 679 34.14 6.85 19.50
N VAL A 680 35.29 6.98 18.82
CA VAL A 680 35.38 7.03 17.36
C VAL A 680 34.85 5.73 16.76
N ARG A 681 35.23 4.58 17.33
CA ARG A 681 34.76 3.26 16.89
C ARG A 681 33.25 3.13 17.05
N PHE A 682 32.70 3.53 18.19
CA PHE A 682 31.26 3.52 18.45
C PHE A 682 30.49 4.35 17.42
N SER A 683 30.96 5.56 17.13
CA SER A 683 30.42 6.45 16.08
C SER A 683 30.42 5.79 14.70
N ARG A 684 31.54 5.17 14.30
CA ARG A 684 31.64 4.46 13.01
C ARG A 684 30.67 3.28 12.92
N VAL A 685 30.54 2.49 14.00
CA VAL A 685 29.63 1.35 14.04
C VAL A 685 28.17 1.80 13.94
N MET A 686 27.74 2.74 14.79
CA MET A 686 26.37 3.23 14.80
C MET A 686 25.99 3.86 13.46
N GLY A 687 26.86 4.72 12.91
CA GLY A 687 26.62 5.36 11.62
C GLY A 687 26.55 4.36 10.45
N ALA A 688 27.43 3.36 10.40
CA ALA A 688 27.44 2.35 9.35
C ALA A 688 26.19 1.45 9.38
N LEU A 689 25.77 1.01 10.58
CA LEU A 689 24.58 0.18 10.76
C LEU A 689 23.30 0.95 10.39
N ALA A 690 23.16 2.19 10.87
CA ALA A 690 22.03 3.03 10.50
C ALA A 690 22.00 3.29 8.97
N ALA A 691 23.13 3.61 8.35
CA ALA A 691 23.22 3.83 6.90
C ALA A 691 22.82 2.60 6.08
N ALA A 692 23.20 1.41 6.54
CA ALA A 692 22.81 0.14 5.92
C ALA A 692 21.29 -0.07 5.98
N TYR A 693 20.67 0.23 7.12
CA TYR A 693 19.22 0.22 7.25
C TYR A 693 18.57 1.22 6.29
N VAL A 694 19.05 2.46 6.18
CA VAL A 694 18.51 3.43 5.21
C VAL A 694 18.57 2.90 3.77
N ALA A 695 19.67 2.23 3.42
CA ALA A 695 19.93 1.73 2.06
C ALA A 695 19.21 0.40 1.71
N SER A 696 18.78 -0.38 2.70
CA SER A 696 18.27 -1.75 2.51
C SER A 696 16.93 -2.05 3.18
N ARG A 697 16.53 -1.26 4.18
CA ARG A 697 15.39 -1.49 5.09
C ARG A 697 15.50 -2.78 5.91
N ASP A 698 16.70 -3.33 6.06
CA ASP A 698 16.95 -4.51 6.89
C ASP A 698 17.13 -4.13 8.36
N GLU A 699 16.18 -4.51 9.20
CA GLU A 699 16.18 -4.22 10.64
C GLU A 699 17.28 -4.95 11.44
N THR A 700 17.95 -5.96 10.87
CA THR A 700 19.06 -6.66 11.53
C THR A 700 20.17 -5.68 11.94
N TYR A 701 20.44 -4.67 11.11
CA TYR A 701 21.43 -3.64 11.42
C TYR A 701 21.04 -2.80 12.63
N LEU A 702 19.76 -2.45 12.79
CA LEU A 702 19.28 -1.66 13.92
C LEU A 702 19.26 -2.47 15.21
N ARG A 703 18.96 -3.77 15.14
CA ARG A 703 19.10 -4.67 16.30
C ARG A 703 20.54 -4.72 16.81
N LYS A 704 21.52 -4.80 15.89
CA LYS A 704 22.94 -4.75 16.27
C LYS A 704 23.32 -3.39 16.86
N ALA A 705 22.84 -2.29 16.29
CA ALA A 705 23.08 -0.94 16.80
C ALA A 705 22.55 -0.76 18.24
N LEU A 706 21.41 -1.37 18.56
CA LEU A 706 20.83 -1.34 19.91
C LEU A 706 21.75 -1.96 20.97
N GLU A 707 22.50 -3.02 20.66
CA GLU A 707 23.47 -3.63 21.58
C GLU A 707 24.55 -2.61 21.99
N HIS A 708 25.08 -1.87 21.01
CA HIS A 708 26.08 -0.84 21.25
C HIS A 708 25.50 0.35 22.03
N ALA A 709 24.29 0.80 21.69
CA ALA A 709 23.62 1.90 22.39
C ALA A 709 23.35 1.56 23.86
N ARG A 710 22.89 0.34 24.16
CA ARG A 710 22.66 -0.10 25.55
C ARG A 710 23.95 -0.09 26.36
N ALA A 711 25.04 -0.63 25.80
CA ALA A 711 26.32 -0.67 26.52
C ALA A 711 26.83 0.73 26.91
N TRP A 712 26.69 1.72 26.04
CA TRP A 712 27.18 3.09 26.29
C TRP A 712 26.31 3.91 27.23
N PHE A 713 24.99 3.71 27.23
CA PHE A 713 24.04 4.64 27.86
C PHE A 713 23.11 4.04 28.91
N VAL A 714 22.93 2.71 28.92
CA VAL A 714 21.88 2.05 29.70
C VAL A 714 22.44 1.02 30.68
N ASP A 715 23.35 0.17 30.23
CA ASP A 715 23.90 -0.90 31.06
C ASP A 715 24.81 -0.32 32.14
N THR A 716 24.40 -0.44 33.40
CA THR A 716 25.11 0.08 34.56
C THR A 716 26.51 -0.50 34.73
N ALA A 717 26.80 -1.68 34.15
CA ALA A 717 28.14 -2.28 34.20
C ALA A 717 29.12 -1.60 33.22
N THR A 718 28.63 -0.98 32.14
CA THR A 718 29.49 -0.49 31.05
C THR A 718 29.23 0.96 30.64
N MET A 719 28.16 1.60 31.11
CA MET A 719 27.75 2.93 30.67
C MET A 719 28.85 3.98 30.93
N MET A 720 28.93 4.99 30.06
CA MET A 720 29.77 6.18 30.33
C MET A 720 28.99 7.16 31.21
N ASN A 721 29.65 7.90 32.11
CA ASN A 721 29.01 9.01 32.81
C ASN A 721 28.74 10.20 31.87
N PRO A 722 27.60 10.92 32.01
CA PRO A 722 27.19 11.97 31.10
C PRO A 722 27.94 13.30 31.32
N ASP A 723 29.28 13.28 31.31
CA ASP A 723 30.15 14.44 31.43
C ASP A 723 31.56 14.20 30.85
N LEU A 724 32.37 15.26 30.73
CA LEU A 724 33.80 15.18 30.41
C LEU A 724 34.66 15.90 31.44
N GLN A 725 34.48 15.58 32.73
CA GLN A 725 35.26 16.20 33.79
C GLN A 725 36.79 15.97 33.66
N TYR A 726 37.19 14.86 33.03
CA TYR A 726 38.60 14.45 32.93
C TYR A 726 39.15 14.39 31.50
N ALA A 727 38.51 15.09 30.56
CA ALA A 727 38.96 15.14 29.18
C ALA A 727 40.12 16.13 28.95
N GLN A 728 41.05 15.73 28.09
CA GLN A 728 42.29 16.43 27.76
C GLN A 728 43.08 16.93 28.97
N ALA A 729 43.24 16.06 29.97
CA ALA A 729 44.12 16.26 31.10
C ALA A 729 45.56 16.60 30.67
N ILE A 730 46.28 17.32 31.52
CA ILE A 730 47.69 17.64 31.31
C ILE A 730 48.45 17.29 32.57
N LYS A 731 49.40 16.35 32.45
CA LYS A 731 50.24 15.91 33.58
C LYS A 731 50.89 17.11 34.27
N GLY A 732 50.70 17.20 35.59
CA GLY A 732 51.24 18.25 36.44
C GLY A 732 50.57 19.63 36.29
N ARG A 733 49.44 19.74 35.58
CA ARG A 733 48.71 21.03 35.43
C ARG A 733 47.23 20.94 35.77
N VAL A 734 46.48 20.06 35.10
CA VAL A 734 45.01 19.96 35.22
C VAL A 734 44.54 18.53 34.98
N SER A 735 43.49 18.11 35.68
CA SER A 735 42.85 16.79 35.53
C SER A 735 41.86 16.72 34.36
N GLY A 736 41.43 17.87 33.83
CA GLY A 736 40.54 18.02 32.67
C GLY A 736 40.37 19.49 32.29
N ARG A 737 39.72 19.77 31.15
CA ARG A 737 39.49 21.16 30.65
C ARG A 737 38.42 21.23 29.55
N GLY A 738 37.85 22.43 29.35
CA GLY A 738 36.79 22.72 28.35
C GLY A 738 37.07 22.24 26.93
N ILE A 739 38.29 22.48 26.44
CA ILE A 739 38.78 22.06 25.11
C ILE A 739 38.63 20.54 24.87
N GLY A 740 38.53 19.74 25.94
CA GLY A 740 38.28 18.30 25.86
C GLY A 740 36.91 17.90 25.33
N ILE A 741 35.90 18.79 25.35
CA ILE A 741 34.54 18.53 24.83
C ILE A 741 34.56 18.21 23.32
N ILE A 742 35.59 18.63 22.61
CA ILE A 742 35.76 18.26 21.20
C ILE A 742 35.93 16.75 21.00
N ASP A 743 36.35 15.98 22.02
CA ASP A 743 36.53 14.52 21.90
C ASP A 743 35.18 13.77 21.70
N THR A 744 34.04 14.40 22.03
CA THR A 744 32.70 13.83 21.88
C THR A 744 31.94 14.28 20.65
N ILE A 745 32.56 15.01 19.71
CA ILE A 745 31.92 15.32 18.40
C ILE A 745 31.49 14.04 17.66
N HIS A 746 32.03 12.89 18.03
CA HIS A 746 31.65 11.58 17.49
C HIS A 746 30.26 11.11 17.92
N PHE A 747 29.66 11.69 18.96
CA PHE A 747 28.26 11.44 19.30
C PHE A 747 27.28 11.96 18.24
N LEU A 748 27.68 12.83 17.32
CA LEU A 748 26.81 13.28 16.22
C LEU A 748 26.18 12.13 15.43
N GLU A 749 27.00 11.23 14.91
CA GLU A 749 26.51 10.07 14.14
C GLU A 749 25.75 9.07 15.03
N VAL A 750 26.13 8.95 16.30
CA VAL A 750 25.43 8.07 17.26
C VAL A 750 24.01 8.58 17.50
N VAL A 751 23.86 9.87 17.81
CA VAL A 751 22.57 10.51 18.05
C VAL A 751 21.71 10.48 16.79
N GLN A 752 22.30 10.71 15.61
CA GLN A 752 21.55 10.60 14.37
C GLN A 752 21.12 9.15 14.09
N ALA A 753 21.97 8.16 14.35
CA ALA A 753 21.59 6.74 14.25
C ALA A 753 20.43 6.39 15.20
N LEU A 754 20.45 6.90 16.45
CA LEU A 754 19.35 6.73 17.39
C LEU A 754 18.05 7.36 16.89
N ARG A 755 18.10 8.53 16.25
CA ARG A 755 16.92 9.14 15.61
C ARG A 755 16.35 8.29 14.47
N ILE A 756 17.22 7.68 13.66
CA ILE A 756 16.79 6.71 12.63
C ILE A 756 16.13 5.50 13.28
N MET A 757 16.70 4.96 14.35
CA MET A 757 16.12 3.82 15.07
C MET A 757 14.77 4.16 15.71
N GLU A 758 14.60 5.36 16.28
CA GLU A 758 13.33 5.86 16.82
C GLU A 758 12.26 5.95 15.72
N LYS A 759 12.59 6.58 14.59
CA LYS A 759 11.70 6.68 13.41
C LYS A 759 11.32 5.31 12.84
N ALA A 760 12.22 4.32 12.93
CA ALA A 760 11.99 2.95 12.50
C ALA A 760 11.21 2.10 13.52
N GLY A 761 10.95 2.59 14.73
CA GLY A 761 10.34 1.80 15.81
C GLY A 761 11.27 0.72 16.40
N ALA A 762 12.58 0.84 16.19
CA ALA A 762 13.58 -0.15 16.62
C ALA A 762 14.16 0.10 18.02
N LEU A 763 13.76 1.19 18.69
CA LEU A 763 14.13 1.51 20.08
C LEU A 763 12.98 1.15 21.03
N PRO A 764 13.15 0.19 21.95
CA PRO A 764 12.17 -0.05 23.00
C PRO A 764 11.94 1.21 23.85
N PRO A 765 10.70 1.50 24.29
CA PRO A 765 10.40 2.75 25.00
C PRO A 765 11.25 2.99 26.26
N ALA A 766 11.56 1.93 27.02
CA ALA A 766 12.40 2.02 28.22
C ALA A 766 13.86 2.41 27.88
N ASP A 767 14.43 1.81 26.83
CA ASP A 767 15.78 2.15 26.37
C ASP A 767 15.83 3.59 25.85
N LEU A 768 14.84 3.99 25.05
CA LEU A 768 14.72 5.35 24.53
C LEU A 768 14.67 6.38 25.67
N GLN A 769 13.87 6.12 26.71
CA GLN A 769 13.76 6.99 27.87
C GLN A 769 15.09 7.09 28.64
N ALA A 770 15.80 5.98 28.83
CA ALA A 770 17.11 5.96 29.51
C ALA A 770 18.17 6.74 28.72
N ILE A 771 18.25 6.52 27.40
CA ILE A 771 19.17 7.22 26.50
C ILE A 771 18.87 8.72 26.45
N ARG A 772 17.59 9.12 26.34
CA ARG A 772 17.20 10.53 26.40
C ARG A 772 17.56 11.17 27.74
N SER A 773 17.41 10.43 28.84
CA SER A 773 17.80 10.92 30.17
C SER A 773 19.30 11.14 30.28
N TRP A 774 20.10 10.23 29.72
CA TRP A 774 21.56 10.37 29.64
C TRP A 774 21.97 11.62 28.86
N PHE A 775 21.43 11.80 27.64
CA PHE A 775 21.75 12.97 26.82
C PHE A 775 21.22 14.29 27.40
N ALA A 776 20.10 14.27 28.13
CA ALA A 776 19.61 15.44 28.85
C ALA A 776 20.54 15.84 30.00
N ALA A 777 21.08 14.86 30.74
CA ALA A 777 22.08 15.11 31.77
C ALA A 777 23.38 15.66 31.14
N TYR A 778 23.82 15.08 30.03
CA TYR A 778 25.00 15.51 29.31
C TYR A 778 24.86 16.93 28.74
N LEU A 779 23.74 17.23 28.09
CA LEU A 779 23.42 18.57 27.59
C LEU A 779 23.40 19.60 28.72
N ARG A 780 22.79 19.26 29.87
CA ARG A 780 22.82 20.12 31.07
C ARG A 780 24.25 20.37 31.53
N TRP A 781 25.09 19.34 31.61
CA TRP A 781 26.49 19.50 32.00
C TRP A 781 27.23 20.42 31.01
N MET A 782 27.10 20.18 29.70
CA MET A 782 27.73 20.99 28.64
C MET A 782 27.33 22.47 28.65
N THR A 783 26.15 22.79 29.18
CA THR A 783 25.58 24.14 29.14
C THR A 783 25.65 24.88 30.47
N THR A 784 26.07 24.22 31.55
CA THR A 784 26.12 24.80 32.90
C THR A 784 27.49 24.67 33.57
N HIS A 785 28.27 23.63 33.27
CA HIS A 785 29.58 23.43 33.87
C HIS A 785 30.59 24.44 33.29
N PRO A 786 31.56 24.95 34.09
CA PRO A 786 32.56 25.91 33.60
C PRO A 786 33.30 25.47 32.33
N TYR A 787 33.65 24.17 32.21
CA TYR A 787 34.27 23.61 31.00
C TYR A 787 33.38 23.74 29.76
N GLY A 788 32.07 23.50 29.91
CA GLY A 788 31.10 23.67 28.85
C GLY A 788 30.97 25.12 28.42
N LEU A 789 30.94 26.05 29.39
CA LEU A 789 30.87 27.48 29.14
C LEU A 789 32.14 28.04 28.49
N ASP A 790 33.31 27.52 28.86
CA ASP A 790 34.60 27.89 28.26
C ASP A 790 34.66 27.46 26.79
N GLU A 791 34.24 26.21 26.50
CA GLU A 791 34.18 25.69 25.14
C GLU A 791 33.18 26.45 24.27
N MET A 792 31.99 26.75 24.82
CA MET A 792 30.99 27.57 24.16
C MET A 792 31.56 28.93 23.73
N LYS A 793 32.37 29.57 24.60
CA LYS A 793 32.97 30.90 24.38
C LYS A 793 34.21 30.88 23.49
N ALA A 794 34.74 29.71 23.13
CA ALA A 794 35.89 29.62 22.24
C ALA A 794 35.54 30.24 20.87
N ALA A 795 36.42 31.11 20.39
CA ALA A 795 36.15 31.91 19.20
C ALA A 795 36.76 31.33 17.91
N ASN A 796 37.05 30.03 17.90
CA ASN A 796 37.54 29.25 16.75
C ASN A 796 36.66 27.98 16.59
N ASN A 797 37.15 26.98 15.87
CA ASN A 797 36.47 25.70 15.64
C ASN A 797 35.88 25.01 16.89
N HIS A 798 36.44 25.22 18.09
CA HIS A 798 35.88 24.67 19.33
C HIS A 798 34.48 25.20 19.63
N GLY A 799 34.24 26.51 19.48
CA GLY A 799 32.91 27.10 19.69
C GLY A 799 31.90 26.61 18.65
N THR A 800 32.35 26.39 17.41
CA THR A 800 31.53 25.79 16.35
C THR A 800 31.16 24.35 16.71
N CYS A 801 32.12 23.54 17.16
CA CYS A 801 31.90 22.15 17.56
C CYS A 801 30.99 22.03 18.78
N TRP A 802 31.06 22.98 19.72
CA TRP A 802 30.13 23.04 20.84
C TRP A 802 28.69 23.27 20.33
N VAL A 803 28.47 24.26 19.46
CA VAL A 803 27.13 24.55 18.89
C VAL A 803 26.62 23.37 18.08
N MET A 804 27.47 22.75 17.28
CA MET A 804 27.12 21.56 16.48
C MET A 804 26.68 20.39 17.37
N GLN A 805 27.37 20.13 18.49
CA GLN A 805 26.99 19.11 19.46
C GLN A 805 25.66 19.46 20.15
N VAL A 806 25.52 20.68 20.68
CA VAL A 806 24.27 21.10 21.35
C VAL A 806 23.08 21.05 20.40
N ALA A 807 23.24 21.47 19.14
CA ALA A 807 22.18 21.43 18.13
C ALA A 807 21.63 20.02 17.91
N ILE A 808 22.49 19.01 17.72
CA ILE A 808 22.04 17.64 17.46
C ILE A 808 21.43 17.00 18.71
N LEU A 809 21.97 17.30 19.90
CA LEU A 809 21.40 16.85 21.17
C LEU A 809 20.02 17.45 21.42
N ALA A 810 19.87 18.76 21.22
CA ALA A 810 18.60 19.45 21.37
C ALA A 810 17.55 18.94 20.38
N ARG A 811 17.93 18.69 19.12
CA ARG A 811 17.05 18.04 18.13
C ARG A 811 16.64 16.63 18.54
N PHE A 812 17.54 15.83 19.11
CA PHE A 812 17.17 14.51 19.62
C PHE A 812 16.21 14.61 20.80
N LEU A 813 16.47 15.52 21.76
CA LEU A 813 15.67 15.72 22.97
C LEU A 813 14.36 16.48 22.73
N ASN A 814 14.14 17.02 21.53
CA ASN A 814 13.05 17.96 21.21
C ASN A 814 13.07 19.23 22.08
N ASP A 815 14.26 19.71 22.43
CA ASP A 815 14.46 20.91 23.26
C ASP A 815 14.54 22.17 22.38
N ARG A 816 13.42 22.87 22.22
CA ARG A 816 13.33 24.05 21.36
C ARG A 816 14.14 25.24 21.87
N HIS A 817 14.30 25.37 23.19
CA HIS A 817 15.09 26.46 23.77
C HIS A 817 16.54 26.42 23.29
N TRP A 818 17.17 25.24 23.32
CA TRP A 818 18.55 25.08 22.86
C TRP A 818 18.69 25.10 21.33
N ILE A 819 17.66 24.69 20.58
CA ILE A 819 17.63 24.85 19.12
C ILE A 819 17.68 26.35 18.76
N ASP A 820 16.79 27.15 19.33
CA ASP A 820 16.70 28.58 19.07
C ASP A 820 17.99 29.31 19.49
N PHE A 821 18.55 28.94 20.65
CA PHE A 821 19.84 29.45 21.10
C PHE A 821 20.96 29.18 20.07
N CYS A 822 21.03 27.96 19.53
CA CYS A 822 22.06 27.61 18.56
C CYS A 822 21.87 28.34 17.23
N VAL A 823 20.63 28.52 16.77
CA VAL A 823 20.29 29.32 15.57
C VAL A 823 20.79 30.75 15.75
N GLU A 824 20.46 31.39 16.87
CA GLU A 824 20.86 32.77 17.13
C GLU A 824 22.37 32.90 17.33
N ARG A 825 23.01 31.95 18.03
CA ARG A 825 24.47 31.95 18.18
C ARG A 825 25.21 31.75 16.85
N TYR A 826 24.67 30.95 15.94
CA TYR A 826 25.22 30.84 14.59
C TYR A 826 25.19 32.18 13.85
N LYS A 827 24.03 32.86 13.87
CA LYS A 827 23.81 34.14 13.18
C LYS A 827 24.57 35.31 13.78
N THR A 828 24.73 35.35 15.10
CA THR A 828 25.22 36.54 15.83
C THR A 828 26.67 36.40 16.32
N VAL A 829 27.19 35.18 16.43
CA VAL A 829 28.54 34.92 16.96
C VAL A 829 29.39 34.13 15.97
N LEU A 830 28.95 32.92 15.57
CA LEU A 830 29.81 32.04 14.79
C LEU A 830 30.12 32.61 13.40
N LEU A 831 29.09 32.86 12.59
CA LEU A 831 29.29 33.36 11.23
C LEU A 831 29.95 34.76 11.20
N PRO A 832 29.50 35.76 11.99
CA PRO A 832 30.11 37.09 11.99
C PRO A 832 31.54 37.15 12.52
N ASP A 833 31.89 36.37 13.55
CA ASP A 833 33.18 36.55 14.23
C ASP A 833 34.27 35.61 13.71
N GLN A 834 33.90 34.50 13.08
CA GLN A 834 34.87 33.52 12.59
C GLN A 834 35.18 33.62 11.09
N MET A 835 34.22 34.06 10.26
CA MET A 835 34.38 34.10 8.80
C MET A 835 34.83 35.48 8.32
N ALA A 836 35.88 35.54 7.50
CA ALA A 836 36.32 36.75 6.82
C ALA A 836 35.46 37.06 5.58
N ALA A 837 35.61 38.27 5.05
CA ALA A 837 34.83 38.74 3.90
C ALA A 837 35.00 37.86 2.64
N ASP A 838 36.12 37.16 2.48
CA ASP A 838 36.38 36.25 1.35
C ASP A 838 35.84 34.83 1.56
N GLY A 839 35.28 34.52 2.74
CA GLY A 839 34.80 33.20 3.12
C GLY A 839 35.82 32.34 3.88
N SER A 840 37.05 32.81 4.07
CA SER A 840 38.07 32.11 4.84
C SER A 840 37.81 32.18 6.36
N PHE A 841 38.47 31.32 7.14
CA PHE A 841 38.43 31.35 8.62
C PHE A 841 39.80 31.74 9.20
N PRO A 842 40.06 33.04 9.49
CA PRO A 842 41.41 33.54 9.79
C PRO A 842 42.10 32.88 10.98
N ARG A 843 41.36 32.44 12.00
CA ARG A 843 41.95 31.78 13.18
C ARG A 843 42.42 30.36 12.87
N GLU A 844 41.77 29.69 11.95
CA GLU A 844 42.17 28.36 11.47
C GLU A 844 43.38 28.46 10.55
N LEU A 845 43.41 29.48 9.68
CA LEU A 845 44.53 29.76 8.78
C LEU A 845 45.85 30.12 9.51
N ARG A 846 45.79 30.61 10.75
CA ARG A 846 46.98 30.94 11.56
C ARG A 846 47.58 29.72 12.29
N ARG A 847 46.95 28.55 12.20
CA ARG A 847 47.42 27.33 12.87
C ARG A 847 48.54 26.66 12.09
N THR A 848 49.22 25.70 12.72
CA THR A 848 50.26 24.87 12.10
C THR A 848 49.71 23.83 11.11
N LYS A 849 48.38 23.59 11.12
CA LYS A 849 47.66 22.74 10.15
C LYS A 849 46.51 23.51 9.48
N PRO A 850 46.79 24.63 8.78
CA PRO A 850 45.76 25.56 8.39
C PRO A 850 44.75 24.98 7.37
N TYR A 851 45.14 23.99 6.56
CA TYR A 851 44.24 23.34 5.62
C TYR A 851 43.27 22.40 6.35
N GLY A 852 43.79 21.50 7.18
CA GLY A 852 42.99 20.59 8.01
C GLY A 852 42.00 21.32 8.92
N TYR A 853 42.42 22.36 9.65
CA TYR A 853 41.51 23.14 10.52
C TYR A 853 40.43 23.89 9.73
N SER A 854 40.75 24.39 8.53
CA SER A 854 39.77 25.08 7.68
C SER A 854 38.70 24.12 7.16
N LEU A 855 39.09 22.91 6.74
CA LEU A 855 38.15 21.86 6.35
C LEU A 855 37.25 21.47 7.52
N PHE A 856 37.86 21.19 8.67
CA PHE A 856 37.17 20.75 9.88
C PHE A 856 36.14 21.77 10.38
N ASN A 857 36.51 23.06 10.47
CA ASN A 857 35.57 24.09 10.91
C ASN A 857 34.43 24.31 9.91
N LEU A 858 34.71 24.23 8.59
CA LEU A 858 33.68 24.38 7.57
C LEU A 858 32.68 23.22 7.61
N ASP A 859 33.14 21.98 7.80
CA ASP A 859 32.25 20.84 7.97
C ASP A 859 31.38 21.00 9.22
N ALA A 860 31.94 21.48 10.33
CA ALA A 860 31.18 21.76 11.55
C ALA A 860 30.12 22.86 11.33
N MET A 861 30.47 23.98 10.68
CA MET A 861 29.51 25.04 10.32
C MET A 861 28.39 24.52 9.42
N THR A 862 28.74 23.69 8.43
CA THR A 862 27.78 23.08 7.52
C THR A 862 26.84 22.13 8.26
N MET A 863 27.33 21.37 9.23
CA MET A 863 26.50 20.52 10.07
C MET A 863 25.55 21.31 10.95
N VAL A 864 25.96 22.47 11.46
CA VAL A 864 25.06 23.41 12.16
C VAL A 864 23.92 23.82 11.23
N CYS A 865 24.22 24.21 9.98
CA CYS A 865 23.19 24.52 8.98
C CYS A 865 22.27 23.32 8.70
N GLN A 866 22.83 22.12 8.50
CA GLN A 866 22.08 20.91 8.19
C GLN A 866 21.13 20.49 9.33
N VAL A 867 21.56 20.62 10.59
CA VAL A 867 20.79 20.16 11.76
C VAL A 867 19.74 21.18 12.19
N LEU A 868 20.04 22.47 12.07
CA LEU A 868 19.16 23.53 12.56
C LEU A 868 18.17 24.04 11.52
N SER A 869 18.42 23.84 10.21
CA SER A 869 17.48 24.34 9.19
C SER A 869 16.16 23.55 9.17
N ASP A 870 15.05 24.26 9.01
CA ASP A 870 13.71 23.72 8.74
C ASP A 870 12.96 24.63 7.74
N GLU A 871 11.68 24.35 7.49
CA GLU A 871 10.87 25.08 6.50
C GLU A 871 10.73 26.57 6.82
N ASP A 872 10.77 26.94 8.10
CA ASP A 872 10.60 28.32 8.56
C ASP A 872 11.94 29.05 8.76
N HIS A 873 13.02 28.32 9.05
CA HIS A 873 14.32 28.89 9.38
C HIS A 873 15.46 28.20 8.61
N ASN A 874 15.74 28.65 7.39
CA ASN A 874 16.81 28.07 6.58
C ASN A 874 18.17 28.77 6.77
N LEU A 875 19.10 28.13 7.49
CA LEU A 875 20.46 28.66 7.68
C LEU A 875 21.35 28.52 6.44
N TRP A 876 20.96 27.69 5.46
CA TRP A 876 21.69 27.58 4.19
C TRP A 876 21.55 28.82 3.31
N ASP A 877 20.46 29.56 3.46
CA ASP A 877 20.18 30.80 2.73
C ASP A 877 20.50 32.05 3.55
N TYR A 878 20.86 31.89 4.82
CA TYR A 878 21.25 33.01 5.68
C TYR A 878 22.57 33.64 5.24
N ALA A 879 22.57 34.97 5.14
CA ALA A 879 23.74 35.78 4.84
C ALA A 879 23.76 37.04 5.72
N LEU A 880 24.96 37.48 6.10
CA LEU A 880 25.16 38.78 6.72
C LEU A 880 25.00 39.90 5.68
N PRO A 881 24.72 41.14 6.12
CA PRO A 881 24.59 42.29 5.22
C PRO A 881 25.81 42.54 4.31
N ASP A 882 27.00 42.11 4.72
CA ASP A 882 28.25 42.21 3.95
C ASP A 882 28.52 41.01 3.01
N GLY A 883 27.55 40.10 2.89
CA GLY A 883 27.58 38.96 1.97
C GLY A 883 28.31 37.72 2.49
N ARG A 884 28.82 37.71 3.73
CA ARG A 884 29.32 36.48 4.36
C ARG A 884 28.18 35.50 4.59
N SER A 885 28.38 34.24 4.21
CA SER A 885 27.39 33.16 4.27
C SER A 885 28.09 31.80 4.22
N ILE A 886 27.40 30.74 4.63
CA ILE A 886 27.97 29.37 4.52
C ILE A 886 28.31 29.03 3.07
N ARG A 887 27.47 29.47 2.12
CA ARG A 887 27.73 29.36 0.67
C ARG A 887 29.08 29.95 0.28
N LYS A 888 29.47 31.09 0.86
CA LYS A 888 30.74 31.76 0.59
C LYS A 888 31.93 30.98 1.17
N GLY A 889 31.82 30.48 2.40
CA GLY A 889 32.85 29.63 2.99
C GLY A 889 33.08 28.33 2.21
N MET A 890 32.00 27.73 1.71
CA MET A 890 32.09 26.55 0.84
C MET A 890 32.73 26.87 -0.51
N ALA A 891 32.36 27.99 -1.14
CA ALA A 891 32.96 28.42 -2.40
C ALA A 891 34.47 28.68 -2.27
N PHE A 892 34.90 29.29 -1.16
CA PHE A 892 36.31 29.49 -0.83
C PHE A 892 37.08 28.15 -0.79
N LEU A 893 36.65 27.21 0.06
CA LEU A 893 37.35 25.93 0.23
C LEU A 893 37.20 24.96 -0.95
N TYR A 894 36.09 24.99 -1.68
CA TYR A 894 35.85 24.12 -2.84
C TYR A 894 37.01 24.17 -3.84
N SER A 895 37.53 25.38 -4.13
CA SER A 895 38.61 25.56 -5.09
C SER A 895 39.91 24.82 -4.69
N TYR A 896 40.20 24.77 -3.39
CA TYR A 896 41.39 24.12 -2.83
C TYR A 896 41.18 22.63 -2.51
N VAL A 897 39.93 22.18 -2.40
CA VAL A 897 39.61 20.75 -2.34
C VAL A 897 39.65 20.14 -3.73
N GLN A 898 39.21 20.89 -4.74
CA GLN A 898 39.30 20.49 -6.15
C GLN A 898 40.76 20.42 -6.63
N ASP A 899 41.57 21.41 -6.27
CA ASP A 899 43.00 21.44 -6.57
C ASP A 899 43.80 22.00 -5.39
N LYS A 900 44.35 21.09 -4.60
CA LYS A 900 45.13 21.40 -3.40
C LYS A 900 46.44 22.11 -3.68
N ASN A 901 46.96 22.07 -4.92
CA ASN A 901 48.17 22.82 -5.29
C ASN A 901 47.94 24.34 -5.33
N ARG A 902 46.67 24.77 -5.36
CA ARG A 902 46.30 26.19 -5.35
C ARG A 902 46.24 26.79 -3.94
N TRP A 903 46.49 25.99 -2.89
CA TRP A 903 46.46 26.44 -1.50
C TRP A 903 47.55 27.51 -1.25
N PRO A 904 47.20 28.76 -0.92
CA PRO A 904 48.16 29.86 -0.85
C PRO A 904 48.82 30.02 0.53
N PHE A 905 48.43 29.21 1.52
CA PHE A 905 48.94 29.28 2.89
C PHE A 905 49.97 28.16 3.16
N ALA A 906 50.53 28.16 4.37
CA ALA A 906 51.46 27.11 4.79
C ALA A 906 50.85 25.71 4.64
N LYS A 907 51.69 24.73 4.32
CA LYS A 907 51.31 23.32 4.35
C LYS A 907 51.14 22.87 5.80
N ASP A 908 50.21 21.95 6.02
CA ASP A 908 50.03 21.34 7.33
C ASP A 908 51.30 20.61 7.76
N VAL A 909 51.79 20.90 8.97
CA VAL A 909 53.02 20.29 9.51
C VAL A 909 52.94 18.77 9.69
N MET A 910 51.73 18.22 9.78
CA MET A 910 51.45 16.79 9.75
C MET A 910 50.19 16.52 8.94
N TYR A 911 50.09 15.32 8.37
CA TYR A 911 48.90 14.84 7.64
C TYR A 911 48.50 15.62 6.39
N TRP A 912 49.38 16.51 5.87
CA TRP A 912 49.14 17.24 4.63
C TRP A 912 48.65 16.30 3.52
N ASN A 913 49.34 15.18 3.26
CA ASN A 913 49.00 14.25 2.18
C ASN A 913 47.73 13.42 2.40
N ASN A 914 47.14 13.46 3.60
CA ASN A 914 45.92 12.70 3.92
C ASN A 914 44.64 13.51 3.71
N TRP A 915 44.75 14.82 3.49
CA TRP A 915 43.64 15.70 3.12
C TRP A 915 43.69 16.08 1.62
N PRO A 916 42.53 16.35 0.98
CA PRO A 916 41.17 16.26 1.52
C PRO A 916 40.59 14.84 1.41
N VAL A 917 39.54 14.59 2.20
CA VAL A 917 38.67 13.41 2.10
C VAL A 917 37.27 13.84 1.64
N ALA A 918 36.32 12.93 1.55
CA ALA A 918 34.96 13.21 1.11
C ALA A 918 34.16 14.06 2.12
N GLN A 919 34.48 15.35 2.16
CA GLN A 919 33.99 16.26 3.18
C GLN A 919 32.47 16.45 3.15
N PRO A 920 31.79 16.40 4.31
CA PRO A 920 30.36 16.66 4.47
C PRO A 920 29.86 17.91 3.76
N PHE A 921 30.61 19.03 3.81
CA PHE A 921 30.16 20.28 3.20
C PHE A 921 29.90 20.17 1.69
N LEU A 922 30.65 19.32 0.98
CA LEU A 922 30.44 19.12 -0.46
C LEU A 922 29.08 18.46 -0.72
N LEU A 923 28.76 17.40 0.02
CA LEU A 923 27.51 16.68 -0.20
C LEU A 923 26.30 17.49 0.26
N PHE A 924 26.31 18.01 1.48
CA PHE A 924 25.18 18.79 1.98
C PHE A 924 25.00 20.07 1.17
N GLY A 925 26.09 20.68 0.69
CA GLY A 925 26.04 21.75 -0.29
C GLY A 925 25.44 21.36 -1.64
N ALA A 926 25.78 20.18 -2.16
CA ALA A 926 25.18 19.65 -3.37
C ALA A 926 23.66 19.49 -3.21
N VAL A 927 23.21 19.02 -2.04
CA VAL A 927 21.78 18.88 -1.73
C VAL A 927 21.11 20.24 -1.59
N ALA A 928 21.60 21.09 -0.70
CA ALA A 928 21.00 22.39 -0.37
C ALA A 928 20.94 23.34 -1.58
N TYR A 929 21.96 23.29 -2.45
CA TYR A 929 22.07 24.20 -3.59
C TYR A 929 21.88 23.52 -4.95
N ASN A 930 21.45 22.26 -4.96
CA ASN A 930 21.34 21.44 -6.17
C ASN A 930 22.61 21.47 -7.05
N ASN A 931 23.79 21.51 -6.41
CA ASN A 931 25.08 21.70 -7.08
C ASN A 931 25.72 20.35 -7.43
N ARG A 932 25.67 19.99 -8.72
CA ARG A 932 26.23 18.72 -9.21
C ARG A 932 27.75 18.64 -9.18
N ASP A 933 28.45 19.77 -9.24
CA ASP A 933 29.92 19.76 -9.21
C ASP A 933 30.45 19.43 -7.83
N TYR A 934 29.78 19.92 -6.78
CA TYR A 934 30.08 19.53 -5.41
C TYR A 934 29.87 18.03 -5.20
N TYR A 935 28.76 17.47 -5.73
CA TYR A 935 28.51 16.03 -5.66
C TYR A 935 29.57 15.21 -6.40
N ARG A 936 29.95 15.61 -7.62
CA ARG A 936 30.98 14.93 -8.42
C ARG A 936 32.36 14.99 -7.75
N LEU A 937 32.71 16.09 -7.10
CA LEU A 937 33.95 16.19 -6.33
C LEU A 937 33.88 15.27 -5.11
N TRP A 938 32.79 15.34 -4.33
CA TRP A 938 32.57 14.48 -3.17
C TRP A 938 32.74 13.00 -3.51
N GLN A 939 32.14 12.52 -4.60
CA GLN A 939 32.21 11.12 -5.05
C GLN A 939 33.63 10.62 -5.36
N ARG A 940 34.55 11.50 -5.74
CA ARG A 940 35.92 11.12 -6.16
C ARG A 940 36.91 11.10 -5.01
N LEU A 941 36.56 11.68 -3.87
CA LEU A 941 37.44 11.78 -2.71
C LEU A 941 37.39 10.50 -1.87
N ASP A 942 38.37 10.31 -1.00
CA ASP A 942 38.39 9.15 -0.10
C ASP A 942 37.22 9.23 0.90
N HIS A 943 36.41 8.18 0.94
CA HIS A 943 35.26 8.11 1.84
C HIS A 943 35.54 7.30 3.11
N ASP A 944 36.58 6.46 3.15
CA ASP A 944 36.92 5.63 4.31
C ASP A 944 38.40 5.83 4.67
N PRO A 945 38.78 7.03 5.13
CA PRO A 945 40.16 7.30 5.51
C PRO A 945 40.58 6.43 6.69
N GLN A 946 41.80 5.88 6.63
CA GLN A 946 42.32 4.99 7.67
C GLN A 946 43.21 5.70 8.71
N VAL A 947 43.59 6.96 8.45
CA VAL A 947 44.48 7.74 9.33
C VAL A 947 43.71 8.24 10.55
N GLU A 948 44.20 7.91 11.76
CA GLU A 948 43.53 8.23 13.03
C GLU A 948 43.19 9.72 13.19
N GLU A 949 44.13 10.62 12.85
CA GLU A 949 43.88 12.08 12.91
C GLU A 949 42.73 12.51 11.98
N VAL A 950 42.68 11.94 10.77
CA VAL A 950 41.62 12.27 9.80
C VAL A 950 40.27 11.74 10.30
N LEU A 951 40.24 10.50 10.79
CA LEU A 951 39.04 9.89 11.36
C LEU A 951 38.49 10.69 12.55
N ARG A 952 39.37 11.20 13.41
CA ARG A 952 38.99 12.03 14.56
C ARG A 952 38.44 13.39 14.15
N ASN A 953 38.96 13.98 13.06
CA ASN A 953 38.49 15.28 12.56
C ASN A 953 37.39 15.15 11.48
N LEU A 954 36.78 13.97 11.33
CA LEU A 954 35.66 13.74 10.41
C LEU A 954 34.48 13.11 11.17
N PRO A 955 33.71 13.89 11.94
CA PRO A 955 32.64 13.34 12.78
C PRO A 955 31.43 12.83 11.99
N VAL A 956 31.29 13.17 10.70
CA VAL A 956 30.19 12.76 9.83
C VAL A 956 30.74 11.98 8.63
N ARG A 957 30.49 10.66 8.61
CA ARG A 957 31.09 9.70 7.66
C ARG A 957 30.04 8.99 6.81
N ASN A 958 28.80 8.96 7.30
CA ASN A 958 27.65 8.31 6.70
C ASN A 958 26.57 9.34 6.39
N PRO A 959 26.72 10.19 5.38
CA PRO A 959 25.80 11.30 5.16
C PRO A 959 24.37 10.88 4.78
N VAL A 960 24.15 9.62 4.36
CA VAL A 960 22.81 9.11 4.01
C VAL A 960 21.84 9.12 5.20
N ILE A 961 22.31 8.95 6.44
CA ILE A 961 21.44 9.00 7.63
C ILE A 961 20.97 10.41 7.96
N TRP A 962 21.53 11.44 7.30
CA TRP A 962 21.20 12.85 7.51
C TRP A 962 20.27 13.42 6.41
N LEU A 963 19.92 12.60 5.41
CA LEU A 963 19.09 12.97 4.27
C LEU A 963 17.76 12.18 4.21
N GLU A 964 17.52 11.34 5.21
CA GLU A 964 16.29 10.55 5.42
C GLU A 964 15.32 11.25 6.36
#